data_AF-A0A1M6JYL7-F1
#
_entry.id   AF-A0A1M6JYL7-F1
#
_cell.length_a   1.000
_cell.length_b   1.000
_cell.length_c   1.000
_cell.angle_alpha   90.00
_cell.angle_beta   90.00
_cell.angle_gamma   90.00
#
_symmetry.space_group_name_H-M   'P 1'
#
loop_
_entity.id
_entity.type
_entity.pdbx_description
1 polymer ?
#
loop_
_entity_poly.entity_id
_entity_poly.type
_entity_poly.pdbx_seq_one_letter_code
_entity_poly.pdbx_strand_id
1 'polypeptide(L)'
;MHIRKSFFWCVVCLGLACVVACSDDSGTGTDDFEPVGSAEPVVIIDENGNEVIVYSSTSIDPQSAGSQPALSQQGLEPASSSSQKDDKSHEGPLTGEDPHQVVVDTALPFVGSFPVVFSEVSPNNANFKDNDGNDPGWVELYNTSDSAVSLKGVALSNDAKYPRRWVFGNATMPAKSHMVVFLSGKNYPDYIPPSDSVNMVGTDCSSEESAGGGMWGGNFPGMGGDFPGMGGGAGGAGAATGAASSNVSNLTGKSALCFSENGTNMVGATLKVAQGGSYSRVVVKANNANLSKIDQLVVRGFFTKNHKIRVNFKEGDSLSKWSGKNLRGTGDTNSVYYVRIAENASDANLSRVTATTFAFETQGSESTTFKVTSYIARKRGHEPHTTFKAEDSGALYLVSEDMGILDSVRFGNMPTGASWSRDAAGKWGYAAPSPYGNAAGEVFPVQAGDASAAVNIPASGFYSSAVTVTFPAGTRCEQGGTAPTANSQVMPQTLTINATTVLRCRAYAEGSYPGEEIIRTYVFEQQPSLASIFVTTDPLSMFSPDSGLYMTGNGASMMDPKKGANYWSNRELPVYVELFEPGSPRTPAFGIMGDFKVTGQYSRAKEKKSFSVTVREEYGAKRLKYPLFPSNPELKKFKAFSVRNFGNNFGSDYLRDRIGEDAPKLVEISATKKKKVVSNL
;
A
#
# COMPACT_ATOMS: atom_id res chain seq x y z
N MET A 1 -20.52 28.79 6.95
CA MET A 1 -19.27 28.46 7.66
C MET A 1 -18.25 29.55 7.34
N HIS A 2 -17.86 30.36 8.33
CA HIS A 2 -16.84 31.39 8.14
C HIS A 2 -15.46 30.78 8.41
N ILE A 3 -14.61 30.77 7.38
CA ILE A 3 -13.18 30.52 7.53
C ILE A 3 -12.55 31.83 7.99
N ARG A 4 -12.26 31.99 9.28
CA ARG A 4 -11.34 33.03 9.73
C ARG A 4 -9.93 32.45 9.79
N LYS A 5 -9.05 33.02 8.97
CA LYS A 5 -7.60 32.81 9.03
C LYS A 5 -7.08 33.38 10.35
N SER A 6 -6.50 32.53 11.20
CA SER A 6 -5.29 32.74 12.02
C SER A 6 -5.24 31.72 13.15
N PHE A 7 -4.12 31.00 13.27
CA PHE A 7 -3.62 30.19 14.41
C PHE A 7 -4.58 29.35 15.29
N PHE A 8 -4.23 28.06 15.41
CA PHE A 8 -4.67 27.03 16.38
C PHE A 8 -6.09 26.45 16.28
N TRP A 9 -6.09 25.11 16.13
CA TRP A 9 -7.08 24.09 16.51
C TRP A 9 -8.55 24.28 16.16
N CYS A 10 -9.08 23.33 15.37
CA CYS A 10 -10.50 23.10 15.21
C CYS A 10 -10.77 21.60 15.10
N VAL A 11 -11.30 21.02 16.19
CA VAL A 11 -12.14 19.83 16.12
C VAL A 11 -13.58 20.33 16.00
N VAL A 12 -14.29 19.83 15.01
CA VAL A 12 -15.72 20.10 14.80
C VAL A 12 -16.41 18.74 14.81
N CYS A 13 -17.05 18.41 15.93
CA CYS A 13 -18.00 17.32 16.01
C CYS A 13 -19.35 17.81 15.53
N LEU A 14 -19.81 17.34 14.37
CA LEU A 14 -21.23 17.29 13.99
C LEU A 14 -21.43 16.42 12.74
N GLY A 15 -22.25 15.37 12.88
CA GLY A 15 -23.16 14.96 11.83
C GLY A 15 -23.18 13.48 11.49
N LEU A 16 -24.41 12.95 11.39
CA LEU A 16 -24.76 11.66 10.79
C LEU A 16 -23.90 11.35 9.56
N ALA A 17 -23.43 10.11 9.49
CA ALA A 17 -22.77 9.55 8.33
C ALA A 17 -23.27 8.13 8.08
N CYS A 18 -23.48 7.79 6.80
CA CYS A 18 -23.85 6.43 6.40
C CYS A 18 -22.58 5.59 6.30
N VAL A 19 -22.50 4.48 7.03
CA VAL A 19 -21.48 3.44 6.85
C VAL A 19 -21.96 2.40 5.85
N VAL A 20 -21.09 2.04 4.91
CA VAL A 20 -21.28 1.01 3.91
C VAL A 20 -20.14 0.02 3.99
N ALA A 21 -20.41 -1.25 4.21
CA ALA A 21 -19.37 -2.27 4.27
C ALA A 21 -19.87 -3.58 3.64
N CYS A 22 -18.91 -4.40 3.20
CA CYS A 22 -19.19 -5.76 2.74
C CYS A 22 -18.64 -6.72 3.80
N SER A 23 -19.52 -7.54 4.37
CA SER A 23 -19.11 -8.60 5.29
C SER A 23 -18.71 -9.85 4.51
N ASP A 24 -17.75 -10.57 5.07
CA ASP A 24 -17.34 -11.89 4.58
C ASP A 24 -18.14 -13.03 5.25
N ASP A 25 -18.98 -12.71 6.24
CA ASP A 25 -19.82 -13.68 6.94
C ASP A 25 -21.09 -13.99 6.12
N SER A 26 -21.43 -15.28 6.00
CA SER A 26 -22.65 -15.74 5.33
C SER A 26 -23.90 -15.65 6.22
N GLY A 27 -23.75 -15.27 7.50
CA GLY A 27 -24.84 -15.15 8.48
C GLY A 27 -25.44 -16.49 8.94
N THR A 28 -24.71 -17.60 8.82
CA THR A 28 -25.23 -18.95 9.14
C THR A 28 -24.38 -19.75 10.14
N GLY A 29 -23.32 -19.17 10.71
CA GLY A 29 -22.41 -19.86 11.64
C GLY A 29 -22.50 -19.31 13.07
N THR A 30 -22.67 -20.20 14.04
CA THR A 30 -22.49 -19.93 15.47
C THR A 30 -21.00 -19.96 15.81
N ASP A 31 -20.31 -18.83 15.65
CA ASP A 31 -18.99 -18.63 16.25
C ASP A 31 -19.19 -17.96 17.62
N ASP A 32 -19.04 -18.76 18.68
CA ASP A 32 -19.05 -18.30 20.07
C ASP A 32 -17.84 -17.39 20.34
N PHE A 33 -18.09 -16.31 21.09
CA PHE A 33 -17.10 -15.35 21.51
C PHE A 33 -16.23 -15.95 22.63
N GLU A 34 -14.93 -16.12 22.41
CA GLU A 34 -13.98 -16.21 23.51
C GLU A 34 -13.53 -14.80 23.94
N PRO A 35 -13.58 -14.47 25.25
CA PRO A 35 -13.06 -13.21 25.76
C PRO A 35 -11.53 -13.25 25.80
N VAL A 36 -10.92 -12.10 25.51
CA VAL A 36 -9.48 -11.87 25.61
C VAL A 36 -9.04 -12.03 27.07
N GLY A 37 -8.27 -13.08 27.35
CA GLY A 37 -7.55 -13.33 28.60
C GLY A 37 -6.05 -13.43 28.34
N SER A 38 -5.25 -12.83 29.21
CA SER A 38 -3.82 -12.54 29.09
C SER A 38 -2.87 -13.68 29.54
N ALA A 39 -1.64 -13.63 28.96
CA ALA A 39 -0.34 -14.21 29.38
C ALA A 39 0.05 -15.62 28.85
N GLU A 40 1.21 -15.70 28.18
CA GLU A 40 1.95 -16.92 27.78
C GLU A 40 2.87 -17.44 28.94
N PRO A 41 3.77 -18.46 28.81
CA PRO A 41 4.46 -19.14 29.95
C PRO A 41 6.05 -19.36 29.87
N VAL A 42 6.91 -19.11 30.93
CA VAL A 42 8.38 -18.67 30.92
C VAL A 42 9.25 -19.84 31.35
N VAL A 43 9.90 -20.53 30.45
CA VAL A 43 10.76 -21.63 30.87
C VAL A 43 12.10 -21.14 31.46
N ILE A 44 12.29 -21.25 32.78
CA ILE A 44 13.55 -21.21 33.54
C ILE A 44 14.09 -22.64 33.65
N ILE A 45 15.37 -22.85 33.38
CA ILE A 45 16.03 -24.13 33.67
C ILE A 45 16.65 -24.06 35.06
N ASP A 46 16.35 -25.02 35.93
CA ASP A 46 16.92 -25.09 37.27
C ASP A 46 18.40 -25.53 37.24
N GLU A 47 19.08 -25.44 38.39
CA GLU A 47 20.49 -25.84 38.58
C GLU A 47 20.79 -27.33 38.33
N ASN A 48 19.78 -28.13 37.97
CA ASN A 48 19.89 -29.54 37.59
C ASN A 48 19.46 -29.82 36.13
N GLY A 49 19.18 -28.79 35.32
CA GLY A 49 18.91 -28.95 33.90
C GLY A 49 17.45 -29.28 33.54
N ASN A 50 16.48 -29.05 34.44
CA ASN A 50 15.05 -29.25 34.13
C ASN A 50 14.33 -27.95 33.75
N GLU A 51 13.48 -28.00 32.73
CA GLU A 51 12.63 -26.90 32.25
C GLU A 51 11.46 -26.58 33.20
N VAL A 52 11.35 -25.33 33.67
CA VAL A 52 10.30 -24.82 34.56
C VAL A 52 9.65 -23.55 34.01
N ILE A 53 8.37 -23.61 33.66
CA ILE A 53 7.63 -22.55 32.96
C ILE A 53 7.01 -21.49 33.93
N VAL A 54 7.16 -20.16 33.73
CA VAL A 54 6.79 -18.95 34.55
C VAL A 54 6.05 -17.91 33.67
N TYR A 55 6.27 -16.59 33.62
CA TYR A 55 5.37 -15.47 33.21
C TYR A 55 4.50 -15.04 34.39
N SER A 56 4.97 -14.06 35.14
CA SER A 56 4.59 -12.66 34.88
C SER A 56 5.56 -11.74 35.62
N SER A 57 5.58 -10.49 35.18
CA SER A 57 6.42 -9.37 35.58
C SER A 57 6.51 -9.13 37.09
N THR A 58 7.72 -8.91 37.61
CA THR A 58 8.09 -7.72 38.41
C THR A 58 9.58 -7.72 38.76
N SER A 59 10.22 -6.56 38.56
CA SER A 59 11.43 -5.99 39.17
C SER A 59 12.49 -6.91 39.81
N ILE A 60 13.78 -6.69 39.47
CA ILE A 60 14.86 -6.37 40.44
C ILE A 60 16.16 -5.93 39.71
N ASP A 61 16.87 -5.05 40.43
CA ASP A 61 18.15 -4.32 40.26
C ASP A 61 19.34 -5.02 39.53
N PRO A 62 20.29 -4.24 38.96
CA PRO A 62 21.38 -4.74 38.12
C PRO A 62 22.69 -4.91 38.90
N GLN A 63 23.29 -6.11 38.95
CA GLN A 63 24.74 -6.26 39.12
C GLN A 63 25.29 -7.57 38.53
N SER A 64 26.54 -7.43 38.05
CA SER A 64 27.48 -8.44 37.59
C SER A 64 27.42 -8.83 36.10
N ALA A 65 28.21 -8.07 35.34
CA ALA A 65 28.88 -8.53 34.13
C ALA A 65 29.64 -9.84 34.40
N GLY A 66 29.49 -10.81 33.49
CA GLY A 66 30.22 -12.05 33.48
C GLY A 66 30.19 -12.65 32.07
N SER A 67 31.37 -12.96 31.56
CA SER A 67 31.74 -13.25 30.18
C SER A 67 31.46 -14.69 29.71
N GLN A 68 31.33 -14.83 28.37
CA GLN A 68 31.58 -16.01 27.50
C GLN A 68 30.52 -17.14 27.39
N PRO A 69 30.57 -18.05 26.37
CA PRO A 69 31.19 -18.02 25.04
C PRO A 69 30.25 -18.50 23.88
N ALA A 70 30.80 -18.51 22.66
CA ALA A 70 30.21 -19.11 21.46
C ALA A 70 29.76 -20.57 21.66
N LEU A 71 28.58 -20.93 21.13
CA LEU A 71 28.05 -22.29 21.16
C LEU A 71 28.06 -22.91 19.76
N SER A 72 28.95 -23.88 19.61
CA SER A 72 29.00 -24.86 18.53
C SER A 72 27.91 -25.92 18.69
N GLN A 73 27.37 -26.34 17.55
CA GLN A 73 26.68 -27.60 17.24
C GLN A 73 26.47 -28.61 18.39
N GLN A 74 25.21 -28.85 18.72
CA GLN A 74 24.68 -30.17 19.10
C GLN A 74 23.16 -30.19 18.89
N GLY A 75 22.67 -31.26 18.24
CA GLY A 75 21.28 -31.75 18.15
C GLY A 75 20.14 -30.73 18.12
N LEU A 76 19.55 -30.49 16.94
CA LEU A 76 18.29 -29.77 16.79
C LEU A 76 17.12 -30.68 17.22
N GLU A 77 16.47 -30.34 18.34
CA GLU A 77 15.15 -30.87 18.71
C GLU A 77 14.08 -30.32 17.73
N PRO A 78 13.17 -31.17 17.22
CA PRO A 78 12.12 -30.74 16.30
C PRO A 78 11.07 -29.92 17.04
N ALA A 79 11.05 -28.60 16.80
CA ALA A 79 9.88 -27.81 17.13
C ALA A 79 8.71 -28.24 16.22
N SER A 80 7.62 -28.71 16.82
CA SER A 80 6.39 -29.01 16.09
C SER A 80 5.78 -27.71 15.57
N SER A 81 5.76 -27.52 14.24
CA SER A 81 4.83 -26.57 13.62
C SER A 81 3.56 -27.32 13.21
N SER A 82 2.41 -26.88 13.70
CA SER A 82 1.11 -27.36 13.26
C SER A 82 0.75 -26.66 11.94
N SER A 83 1.36 -27.07 10.83
CA SER A 83 0.95 -26.63 9.50
C SER A 83 0.10 -27.66 8.75
N GLN A 84 -0.20 -28.82 9.36
CA GLN A 84 -1.45 -29.50 9.05
C GLN A 84 -2.59 -28.64 9.61
N LYS A 85 -3.14 -27.77 8.76
CA LYS A 85 -4.57 -27.55 8.88
C LYS A 85 -5.21 -28.91 8.67
N ASP A 86 -5.86 -29.43 9.71
CA ASP A 86 -6.76 -30.58 9.66
C ASP A 86 -8.00 -30.34 8.77
N ASP A 87 -7.87 -29.62 7.65
CA ASP A 87 -8.98 -29.38 6.73
C ASP A 87 -9.22 -30.54 5.75
N LYS A 88 -8.41 -31.62 5.86
CA LYS A 88 -8.46 -32.80 4.97
C LYS A 88 -8.49 -32.43 3.48
N SER A 89 -7.99 -31.26 3.08
CA SER A 89 -8.13 -30.83 1.70
C SER A 89 -7.27 -31.67 0.76
N HIS A 90 -6.10 -32.17 1.19
CA HIS A 90 -5.26 -33.05 0.35
C HIS A 90 -4.44 -34.06 1.17
N GLU A 91 -4.58 -35.36 0.88
CA GLU A 91 -3.57 -36.38 1.20
C GLU A 91 -2.65 -36.55 -0.01
N GLY A 92 -1.34 -36.32 0.19
CA GLY A 92 -0.30 -36.40 -0.84
C GLY A 92 0.26 -35.03 -1.27
N PRO A 93 1.46 -34.99 -1.86
CA PRO A 93 2.12 -33.75 -2.26
C PRO A 93 1.25 -32.95 -3.24
N LEU A 94 1.09 -31.65 -2.98
CA LEU A 94 0.45 -30.72 -3.90
C LEU A 94 1.19 -30.71 -5.24
N THR A 95 0.51 -30.38 -6.34
CA THR A 95 1.16 -30.24 -7.65
C THR A 95 2.27 -29.19 -7.58
N GLY A 96 3.54 -29.64 -7.53
CA GLY A 96 4.69 -28.76 -7.29
C GLY A 96 5.57 -29.07 -6.10
N GLU A 97 5.07 -29.86 -5.15
CA GLU A 97 5.86 -30.37 -4.05
C GLU A 97 6.76 -31.51 -4.56
N ASP A 98 7.85 -31.80 -3.84
CA ASP A 98 8.75 -32.87 -4.21
C ASP A 98 7.96 -34.18 -4.36
N PRO A 99 7.92 -34.82 -5.54
CA PRO A 99 7.24 -36.10 -5.71
C PRO A 99 7.86 -37.21 -4.84
N HIS A 100 9.05 -36.96 -4.30
CA HIS A 100 9.76 -37.78 -3.32
C HIS A 100 9.78 -37.13 -1.93
N GLN A 101 8.77 -36.34 -1.55
CA GLN A 101 8.67 -35.80 -0.20
C GLN A 101 8.63 -36.95 0.83
N VAL A 102 9.75 -37.15 1.53
CA VAL A 102 9.89 -38.15 2.58
C VAL A 102 9.73 -37.48 3.93
N VAL A 103 8.85 -38.04 4.77
CA VAL A 103 8.79 -37.69 6.19
C VAL A 103 10.10 -38.11 6.83
N VAL A 104 10.75 -37.19 7.53
CA VAL A 104 11.97 -37.50 8.28
C VAL A 104 11.69 -37.43 9.77
N ASP A 105 11.94 -38.55 10.47
CA ASP A 105 11.79 -38.66 11.93
C ASP A 105 13.12 -38.42 12.68
N THR A 106 14.21 -38.21 11.95
CA THR A 106 15.57 -37.95 12.50
C THR A 106 16.05 -36.55 12.13
N ALA A 107 16.77 -35.88 13.05
CA ALA A 107 17.36 -34.57 12.76
C ALA A 107 18.31 -34.62 11.56
N LEU A 108 18.10 -33.73 10.58
CA LEU A 108 18.96 -33.63 9.41
C LEU A 108 20.33 -33.02 9.78
N PRO A 109 21.44 -33.51 9.18
CA PRO A 109 22.75 -32.93 9.41
C PRO A 109 22.84 -31.55 8.76
N PHE A 110 23.37 -30.57 9.50
CA PHE A 110 23.79 -29.30 8.91
C PHE A 110 25.09 -29.52 8.16
N VAL A 111 25.01 -29.48 6.83
CA VAL A 111 26.17 -29.66 5.94
C VAL A 111 26.87 -28.31 5.73
N GLY A 112 26.13 -27.20 5.75
CA GLY A 112 26.68 -25.86 5.57
C GLY A 112 27.45 -25.67 4.27
N SER A 113 28.33 -24.67 4.20
CA SER A 113 29.27 -24.40 3.09
C SER A 113 28.65 -24.12 1.70
N PHE A 114 27.32 -24.13 1.58
CA PHE A 114 26.64 -23.67 0.38
C PHE A 114 26.76 -22.14 0.27
N PRO A 115 27.20 -21.60 -0.89
CA PRO A 115 27.44 -20.17 -1.04
C PRO A 115 26.18 -19.32 -1.02
N VAL A 116 24.98 -19.91 -1.13
CA VAL A 116 23.71 -19.19 -1.04
C VAL A 116 23.14 -19.32 0.36
N VAL A 117 22.84 -18.19 0.98
CA VAL A 117 22.33 -18.08 2.35
C VAL A 117 21.06 -17.24 2.39
N PHE A 118 20.25 -17.40 3.43
CA PHE A 118 19.15 -16.48 3.73
C PHE A 118 19.70 -15.12 4.17
N SER A 119 19.24 -14.04 3.56
CA SER A 119 19.63 -12.67 3.91
C SER A 119 18.51 -11.87 4.56
N GLU A 120 17.26 -12.14 4.21
CA GLU A 120 16.11 -11.40 4.75
C GLU A 120 14.83 -12.23 4.75
N VAL A 121 13.96 -12.06 5.75
CA VAL A 121 12.65 -12.71 5.85
C VAL A 121 11.59 -11.65 6.16
N SER A 122 10.55 -11.56 5.33
CA SER A 122 9.41 -10.67 5.54
C SER A 122 8.10 -11.46 5.40
N PRO A 123 7.65 -12.15 6.46
CA PRO A 123 6.40 -12.90 6.45
C PRO A 123 5.18 -11.97 6.32
N ASN A 124 5.23 -10.80 6.96
CA ASN A 124 4.20 -9.76 6.92
C ASN A 124 4.56 -8.69 5.87
N ASN A 125 4.36 -9.01 4.60
CA ASN A 125 4.75 -8.13 3.50
C ASN A 125 3.72 -7.03 3.22
N ALA A 126 4.18 -5.78 3.34
CA ALA A 126 3.41 -4.58 3.03
C ALA A 126 3.77 -3.97 1.67
N ASN A 127 5.08 -3.91 1.43
CA ASN A 127 5.67 -2.91 0.55
C ASN A 127 6.20 -3.49 -0.78
N PHE A 128 6.23 -4.81 -0.93
CA PHE A 128 6.88 -5.46 -2.07
C PHE A 128 5.93 -6.39 -2.85
N LYS A 129 5.37 -5.92 -3.96
CA LYS A 129 4.33 -6.67 -4.69
C LYS A 129 4.91 -7.69 -5.68
N ASP A 130 4.30 -8.87 -5.75
CA ASP A 130 4.68 -10.02 -6.59
C ASP A 130 4.44 -9.82 -8.10
N ASN A 131 4.64 -10.86 -8.90
CA ASN A 131 4.42 -10.83 -10.35
C ASN A 131 2.94 -10.58 -10.76
N ASP A 132 1.99 -10.71 -9.83
CA ASP A 132 0.52 -10.60 -10.00
C ASP A 132 -0.10 -9.39 -9.26
N GLY A 133 0.71 -8.67 -8.46
CA GLY A 133 0.32 -7.42 -7.80
C GLY A 133 -0.15 -7.63 -6.37
N ASN A 134 -0.01 -8.84 -5.85
CA ASN A 134 -0.30 -9.22 -4.48
C ASN A 134 0.95 -9.01 -3.62
N ASP A 135 0.79 -9.14 -2.31
CA ASP A 135 1.80 -8.94 -1.28
C ASP A 135 2.00 -10.19 -0.41
N PRO A 136 2.26 -11.38 -0.99
CA PRO A 136 2.60 -12.53 -0.17
C PRO A 136 3.89 -12.27 0.61
N GLY A 137 4.01 -12.87 1.80
CA GLY A 137 5.28 -12.91 2.52
C GLY A 137 6.40 -13.46 1.64
N TRP A 138 7.63 -13.08 1.91
CA TRP A 138 8.77 -13.47 1.09
C TRP A 138 10.03 -13.69 1.93
N VAL A 139 10.96 -14.42 1.32
CA VAL A 139 12.31 -14.63 1.84
C VAL A 139 13.32 -14.24 0.76
N GLU A 140 14.43 -13.65 1.16
CA GLU A 140 15.54 -13.30 0.30
C GLU A 140 16.73 -14.23 0.53
N LEU A 141 17.31 -14.64 -0.59
CA LEU A 141 18.55 -15.39 -0.65
C LEU A 141 19.67 -14.47 -1.16
N TYR A 142 20.88 -14.65 -0.64
CA TYR A 142 22.09 -13.97 -1.09
C TYR A 142 23.16 -14.98 -1.49
N ASN A 143 23.72 -14.83 -2.70
CA ASN A 143 24.88 -15.59 -3.14
C ASN A 143 26.17 -14.89 -2.68
N THR A 144 26.83 -15.47 -1.68
CA THR A 144 28.07 -14.97 -1.09
C THR A 144 29.31 -15.22 -1.95
N SER A 145 29.24 -16.06 -2.99
CA SER A 145 30.39 -16.40 -3.83
C SER A 145 30.65 -15.40 -4.96
N ASP A 146 31.85 -15.50 -5.55
CA ASP A 146 32.26 -14.73 -6.73
C ASP A 146 31.85 -15.40 -8.06
N SER A 147 31.07 -16.48 -8.01
CA SER A 147 30.57 -17.22 -9.17
C SER A 147 29.05 -17.37 -9.13
N ALA A 148 28.44 -17.67 -10.28
CA ALA A 148 27.02 -17.98 -10.33
C ALA A 148 26.75 -19.36 -9.70
N VAL A 149 25.66 -19.49 -8.94
CA VAL A 149 25.28 -20.72 -8.23
C VAL A 149 23.94 -21.20 -8.75
N SER A 150 23.87 -22.46 -9.18
CA SER A 150 22.61 -23.10 -9.53
C SER A 150 21.86 -23.52 -8.27
N LEU A 151 20.56 -23.25 -8.22
CA LEU A 151 19.66 -23.72 -7.16
C LEU A 151 18.95 -25.02 -7.55
N LYS A 152 19.25 -25.59 -8.72
CA LYS A 152 18.59 -26.82 -9.18
C LYS A 152 18.76 -27.93 -8.15
N GLY A 153 17.63 -28.52 -7.74
CA GLY A 153 17.61 -29.61 -6.76
C GLY A 153 17.63 -29.14 -5.30
N VAL A 154 17.95 -27.88 -5.03
CA VAL A 154 17.83 -27.29 -3.69
C VAL A 154 16.35 -27.17 -3.34
N ALA A 155 16.00 -27.51 -2.10
CA ALA A 155 14.66 -27.34 -1.58
C ALA A 155 14.58 -26.20 -0.57
N LEU A 156 13.41 -25.56 -0.49
CA LEU A 156 13.03 -24.62 0.55
C LEU A 156 11.85 -25.21 1.33
N SER A 157 11.95 -25.22 2.66
CA SER A 157 10.89 -25.72 3.53
C SER A 157 10.72 -24.85 4.77
N ASN A 158 9.50 -24.82 5.31
CA ASN A 158 9.14 -24.29 6.62
C ASN A 158 8.87 -25.38 7.66
N ASP A 159 9.13 -26.65 7.32
CA ASP A 159 8.83 -27.80 8.16
C ASP A 159 9.99 -28.80 8.17
N ALA A 160 10.57 -29.04 9.33
CA ALA A 160 11.69 -29.96 9.51
C ALA A 160 11.30 -31.43 9.25
N LYS A 161 10.03 -31.80 9.42
CA LYS A 161 9.52 -33.15 9.11
C LYS A 161 9.38 -33.37 7.62
N TYR A 162 9.16 -32.30 6.87
CA TYR A 162 9.06 -32.29 5.41
C TYR A 162 10.14 -31.36 4.82
N PRO A 163 11.42 -31.72 4.94
CA PRO A 163 12.53 -30.82 4.66
C PRO A 163 12.66 -30.44 3.19
N ARG A 164 12.09 -31.24 2.28
CA ARG A 164 12.06 -30.98 0.83
C ARG A 164 10.66 -30.61 0.33
N ARG A 165 9.95 -29.76 1.06
CA ARG A 165 8.54 -29.38 0.76
C ARG A 165 8.37 -28.71 -0.61
N TRP A 166 9.27 -27.83 -1.00
CA TRP A 166 9.26 -27.20 -2.32
C TRP A 166 10.66 -27.15 -2.91
N VAL A 167 10.82 -27.54 -4.18
CA VAL A 167 12.12 -27.67 -4.83
C VAL A 167 12.26 -26.61 -5.92
N PHE A 168 13.41 -25.93 -5.93
CA PHE A 168 13.74 -25.00 -7.01
C PHE A 168 13.86 -25.74 -8.34
N GLY A 169 13.42 -25.07 -9.40
CA GLY A 169 13.66 -25.48 -10.78
C GLY A 169 15.10 -25.19 -11.21
N ASN A 170 15.29 -24.67 -12.42
CA ASN A 170 16.60 -24.31 -12.97
C ASN A 170 17.05 -22.88 -12.59
N ALA A 171 16.57 -22.33 -11.47
CA ALA A 171 16.96 -21.00 -11.00
C ALA A 171 18.48 -20.93 -10.77
N THR A 172 19.10 -19.81 -11.17
CA THR A 172 20.53 -19.56 -11.01
C THR A 172 20.74 -18.16 -10.44
N MET A 173 21.52 -18.07 -9.36
CA MET A 173 21.85 -16.81 -8.71
C MET A 173 23.21 -16.31 -9.21
N PRO A 174 23.31 -15.12 -9.82
CA PRO A 174 24.60 -14.49 -10.14
C PRO A 174 25.50 -14.31 -8.90
N ALA A 175 26.80 -14.15 -9.13
CA ALA A 175 27.76 -13.82 -8.08
C ALA A 175 27.34 -12.54 -7.32
N LYS A 176 27.49 -12.54 -5.99
CA LYS A 176 27.19 -11.38 -5.13
C LYS A 176 25.80 -10.76 -5.35
N SER A 177 24.80 -11.57 -5.68
CA SER A 177 23.45 -11.12 -5.99
C SER A 177 22.40 -11.67 -5.03
N HIS A 178 21.28 -10.95 -4.94
CA HIS A 178 20.13 -11.31 -4.14
C HIS A 178 19.01 -11.88 -5.02
N MET A 179 18.22 -12.80 -4.48
CA MET A 179 17.01 -13.35 -5.10
C MET A 179 15.89 -13.40 -4.07
N VAL A 180 14.74 -12.81 -4.40
CA VAL A 180 13.53 -12.93 -3.60
C VAL A 180 12.75 -14.16 -4.03
N VAL A 181 12.23 -14.91 -3.04
CA VAL A 181 11.32 -16.04 -3.21
C VAL A 181 10.03 -15.74 -2.43
N PHE A 182 8.89 -15.73 -3.11
CA PHE A 182 7.61 -15.48 -2.47
C PHE A 182 7.04 -16.74 -1.82
N LEU A 183 6.61 -16.61 -0.57
CA LEU A 183 5.94 -17.63 0.21
C LEU A 183 4.43 -17.49 0.03
N SER A 184 3.93 -17.83 -1.16
CA SER A 184 2.56 -17.48 -1.60
C SER A 184 1.59 -18.65 -1.75
N GLY A 185 2.09 -19.88 -1.83
CA GLY A 185 1.30 -21.06 -2.19
C GLY A 185 0.91 -21.17 -3.66
N LYS A 186 1.70 -20.59 -4.59
CA LYS A 186 1.40 -20.60 -6.05
C LYS A 186 2.21 -21.62 -6.84
N ASN A 187 3.37 -22.02 -6.34
CA ASN A 187 4.30 -22.94 -6.99
C ASN A 187 4.86 -22.46 -8.36
N TYR A 188 5.76 -21.47 -8.33
CA TYR A 188 6.61 -21.11 -9.47
C TYR A 188 8.05 -21.52 -9.15
N PRO A 189 8.53 -22.71 -9.59
CA PRO A 189 9.83 -23.24 -9.18
C PRO A 189 11.03 -22.48 -9.76
N ASP A 190 10.83 -21.77 -10.87
CA ASP A 190 11.88 -21.06 -11.60
C ASP A 190 11.89 -19.56 -11.33
N TYR A 191 13.08 -18.97 -11.36
CA TYR A 191 13.25 -17.54 -11.59
C TYR A 191 13.26 -17.29 -13.10
N ILE A 192 12.30 -16.51 -13.59
CA ILE A 192 12.30 -16.03 -14.95
C ILE A 192 12.73 -14.56 -14.92
N PRO A 193 13.96 -14.22 -15.36
CA PRO A 193 14.37 -12.83 -15.44
C PRO A 193 13.53 -12.06 -16.47
N PRO A 194 13.47 -10.73 -16.36
CA PRO A 194 12.92 -9.92 -17.42
C PRO A 194 13.63 -10.18 -18.76
N SER A 195 12.86 -10.47 -19.81
CA SER A 195 13.34 -10.82 -21.15
C SER A 195 12.67 -9.99 -22.24
N ASP A 196 13.03 -10.24 -23.50
CA ASP A 196 12.36 -9.64 -24.67
C ASP A 196 12.26 -8.11 -24.60
N SER A 197 13.31 -7.47 -24.09
CA SER A 197 13.33 -6.02 -23.86
C SER A 197 13.48 -5.26 -25.17
N VAL A 198 12.54 -4.37 -25.44
CA VAL A 198 12.50 -3.46 -26.57
C VAL A 198 12.65 -2.04 -26.04
N ASN A 199 13.61 -1.28 -26.58
CA ASN A 199 13.67 0.15 -26.33
C ASN A 199 12.55 0.86 -27.12
N MET A 200 11.67 1.51 -26.38
CA MET A 200 10.48 2.19 -26.89
C MET A 200 10.72 3.70 -27.12
N VAL A 201 11.90 4.23 -26.77
CA VAL A 201 12.26 5.60 -27.12
C VAL A 201 12.71 5.65 -28.57
N GLY A 202 11.79 6.08 -29.45
CA GLY A 202 12.08 6.33 -30.86
C GLY A 202 12.71 7.70 -31.12
N THR A 203 12.97 8.00 -32.39
CA THR A 203 13.34 9.34 -32.87
C THR A 203 12.14 10.10 -33.46
N ASP A 204 11.03 9.39 -33.68
CA ASP A 204 9.79 9.92 -34.25
C ASP A 204 8.76 10.14 -33.13
N CYS A 205 8.71 11.39 -32.67
CA CYS A 205 7.72 11.88 -31.71
C CYS A 205 6.85 12.94 -32.35
N SER A 206 5.55 12.89 -32.08
CA SER A 206 4.59 13.95 -32.42
C SER A 206 3.73 14.33 -31.23
N SER A 207 2.89 15.34 -31.38
CA SER A 207 1.86 15.70 -30.39
C SER A 207 0.46 15.55 -30.98
N GLU A 208 -0.50 15.20 -30.13
CA GLU A 208 -1.93 15.24 -30.43
C GLU A 208 -2.64 15.99 -29.31
N GLU A 209 -3.60 16.83 -29.69
CA GLU A 209 -4.30 17.70 -28.77
C GLU A 209 -5.77 17.73 -29.15
N SER A 210 -6.67 17.69 -28.16
CA SER A 210 -8.08 17.95 -28.41
C SER A 210 -8.30 19.45 -28.64
N ALA A 211 -9.11 19.80 -29.63
CA ALA A 211 -9.58 21.17 -29.80
C ALA A 211 -10.30 21.66 -28.53
N GLY A 212 -9.96 22.86 -28.07
CA GLY A 212 -10.78 23.59 -27.10
C GLY A 212 -12.04 24.07 -27.81
N GLY A 213 -13.22 23.86 -27.21
CA GLY A 213 -14.47 24.37 -27.79
C GLY A 213 -14.39 25.87 -28.00
N GLY A 214 -14.32 26.31 -29.27
CA GLY A 214 -14.42 27.71 -29.62
C GLY A 214 -15.81 28.24 -29.22
N MET A 215 -15.84 29.41 -28.56
CA MET A 215 -17.09 30.11 -28.30
C MET A 215 -17.81 30.39 -29.63
N TRP A 216 -19.03 29.85 -29.76
CA TRP A 216 -20.10 30.27 -30.66
C TRP A 216 -19.74 30.63 -32.11
N GLY A 217 -19.79 29.61 -32.97
CA GLY A 217 -19.91 29.75 -34.43
C GLY A 217 -20.88 28.71 -35.00
N GLY A 218 -22.01 28.48 -34.33
CA GLY A 218 -23.04 27.55 -34.80
C GLY A 218 -23.97 28.24 -35.78
N ASN A 219 -23.77 27.99 -37.08
CA ASN A 219 -24.81 28.17 -38.09
C ASN A 219 -25.95 27.18 -37.77
N PHE A 220 -27.02 27.64 -37.12
CA PHE A 220 -28.23 26.85 -36.91
C PHE A 220 -28.97 26.70 -38.24
N PRO A 221 -29.05 25.48 -38.83
CA PRO A 221 -29.94 25.25 -39.95
C PRO A 221 -31.35 25.07 -39.38
N GLY A 222 -32.27 26.00 -39.65
CA GLY A 222 -33.70 25.77 -39.40
C GLY A 222 -34.45 26.80 -38.55
N MET A 223 -33.92 28.00 -38.32
CA MET A 223 -34.75 29.13 -37.87
C MET A 223 -34.93 30.13 -39.01
N GLY A 224 -35.78 29.76 -39.97
CA GLY A 224 -36.47 30.73 -40.81
C GLY A 224 -37.58 31.37 -39.98
N GLY A 225 -37.40 32.64 -39.66
CA GLY A 225 -38.39 33.44 -38.95
C GLY A 225 -38.00 34.90 -39.09
N ASP A 226 -38.76 35.62 -39.92
CA ASP A 226 -38.58 37.02 -40.26
C ASP A 226 -38.44 37.90 -39.00
N PHE A 227 -37.26 38.50 -38.82
CA PHE A 227 -37.12 39.73 -38.07
C PHE A 227 -36.87 40.87 -39.07
N PRO A 228 -37.91 41.63 -39.45
CA PRO A 228 -37.76 42.79 -40.31
C PRO A 228 -37.29 43.97 -39.45
N GLY A 229 -36.10 44.50 -39.78
CA GLY A 229 -35.70 45.84 -39.35
C GLY A 229 -34.32 45.93 -38.71
N MET A 230 -33.28 45.90 -39.55
CA MET A 230 -32.21 46.91 -39.52
C MET A 230 -31.25 46.60 -40.68
N GLY A 231 -31.40 47.38 -41.76
CA GLY A 231 -30.47 47.37 -42.88
C GLY A 231 -29.21 48.18 -42.57
N GLY A 232 -28.13 47.82 -43.27
CA GLY A 232 -27.05 48.73 -43.65
C GLY A 232 -25.92 48.91 -42.64
N GLY A 233 -24.79 48.25 -42.90
CA GLY A 233 -23.53 48.56 -42.22
C GLY A 233 -22.40 47.64 -42.66
N ALA A 234 -21.79 47.94 -43.81
CA ALA A 234 -20.50 47.37 -44.19
C ALA A 234 -19.43 47.81 -43.16
N GLY A 235 -18.69 46.84 -42.61
CA GLY A 235 -17.55 47.11 -41.71
C GLY A 235 -16.73 45.84 -41.55
N GLY A 236 -15.55 45.81 -42.15
CA GLY A 236 -14.69 44.64 -42.23
C GLY A 236 -14.35 44.05 -40.86
N ALA A 237 -14.63 42.76 -40.69
CA ALA A 237 -14.01 41.97 -39.64
C ALA A 237 -12.71 41.40 -40.19
N GLY A 238 -11.59 42.01 -39.78
CA GLY A 238 -10.26 41.48 -40.03
C GLY A 238 -10.16 40.06 -39.49
N ALA A 239 -9.66 39.16 -40.33
CA ALA A 239 -9.18 37.86 -39.91
C ALA A 239 -8.05 38.06 -38.89
N ALA A 240 -8.38 37.96 -37.61
CA ALA A 240 -7.36 37.78 -36.57
C ALA A 240 -6.81 36.36 -36.73
N THR A 241 -5.73 36.23 -37.48
CA THR A 241 -4.83 35.08 -37.48
C THR A 241 -4.07 35.05 -36.15
N GLY A 242 -4.79 34.79 -35.06
CA GLY A 242 -4.17 34.41 -33.80
C GLY A 242 -3.59 33.00 -33.95
N ALA A 243 -2.28 32.89 -34.13
CA ALA A 243 -1.58 31.61 -34.14
C ALA A 243 -1.98 30.80 -32.89
N ALA A 244 -2.60 29.63 -33.08
CA ALA A 244 -2.92 28.73 -31.99
C ALA A 244 -1.61 28.34 -31.28
N SER A 245 -1.42 28.77 -30.03
CA SER A 245 -0.30 28.29 -29.23
C SER A 245 -0.50 26.78 -29.02
N SER A 246 0.39 25.95 -29.56
CA SER A 246 0.44 24.51 -29.32
C SER A 246 0.37 24.24 -27.82
N ASN A 247 -0.48 23.30 -27.39
CA ASN A 247 -0.59 22.91 -25.98
C ASN A 247 0.51 21.93 -25.55
N VAL A 248 1.30 21.45 -26.50
CA VAL A 248 2.54 20.71 -26.29
C VAL A 248 3.70 21.54 -26.84
N SER A 249 4.68 21.81 -25.99
CA SER A 249 5.93 22.46 -26.38
C SER A 249 7.13 21.58 -26.06
N ASN A 250 8.18 21.71 -26.86
CA ASN A 250 9.47 21.10 -26.56
C ASN A 250 9.98 21.57 -25.19
N LEU A 251 10.80 20.76 -24.55
CA LEU A 251 11.52 21.18 -23.34
C LEU A 251 12.41 22.39 -23.64
N THR A 252 12.61 23.25 -22.63
CA THR A 252 13.49 24.41 -22.73
C THR A 252 14.87 24.00 -23.25
N GLY A 253 15.32 24.65 -24.33
CA GLY A 253 16.61 24.37 -24.97
C GLY A 253 16.62 23.15 -25.90
N LYS A 254 15.47 22.50 -26.17
CA LYS A 254 15.35 21.38 -27.12
C LYS A 254 14.54 21.79 -28.34
N SER A 255 14.95 21.32 -29.52
CA SER A 255 14.32 21.64 -30.81
C SER A 255 13.25 20.63 -31.25
N ALA A 256 13.09 19.51 -30.54
CA ALA A 256 12.12 18.46 -30.83
C ALA A 256 11.66 17.73 -29.55
N LEU A 257 10.52 17.05 -29.63
CA LEU A 257 9.93 16.25 -28.53
C LEU A 257 10.77 14.99 -28.24
N CYS A 258 11.22 14.31 -29.30
CA CYS A 258 12.26 13.29 -29.25
C CYS A 258 13.61 13.98 -29.50
N PHE A 259 14.59 13.80 -28.63
CA PHE A 259 15.92 14.41 -28.79
C PHE A 259 17.01 13.50 -28.23
N SER A 260 18.27 13.74 -28.64
CA SER A 260 19.43 13.03 -28.11
C SER A 260 20.21 13.91 -27.14
N GLU A 261 20.67 13.34 -26.03
CA GLU A 261 21.54 13.99 -25.06
C GLU A 261 22.58 12.98 -24.59
N ASN A 262 23.88 13.33 -24.71
CA ASN A 262 25.00 12.44 -24.42
C ASN A 262 24.89 11.05 -25.10
N GLY A 263 24.41 11.02 -26.36
CA GLY A 263 24.25 9.79 -27.14
C GLY A 263 23.04 8.93 -26.76
N THR A 264 22.19 9.38 -25.84
CA THR A 264 20.97 8.67 -25.44
C THR A 264 19.73 9.36 -26.00
N ASN A 265 18.86 8.62 -26.70
CA ASN A 265 17.58 9.13 -27.15
C ASN A 265 16.61 9.27 -25.98
N MET A 266 15.93 10.40 -25.91
CA MET A 266 15.00 10.77 -24.86
C MET A 266 13.72 11.35 -25.48
N VAL A 267 12.63 11.30 -24.74
CA VAL A 267 11.40 12.02 -25.08
C VAL A 267 11.03 12.95 -23.93
N GLY A 268 10.68 14.18 -24.25
CA GLY A 268 10.23 15.12 -23.24
C GLY A 268 9.49 16.31 -23.81
N ALA A 269 8.54 16.80 -23.04
CA ALA A 269 7.71 17.92 -23.41
C ALA A 269 7.13 18.60 -22.19
N THR A 270 6.69 19.84 -22.41
CA THR A 270 5.82 20.57 -21.50
C THR A 270 4.44 20.61 -22.13
N LEU A 271 3.43 20.04 -21.44
CA LEU A 271 2.05 19.95 -21.92
C LEU A 271 1.12 20.75 -21.02
N LYS A 272 0.14 21.42 -21.61
CA LYS A 272 -1.06 21.96 -20.96
C LYS A 272 -2.29 21.38 -21.66
N VAL A 273 -3.49 21.40 -21.10
CA VAL A 273 -4.72 21.10 -21.87
C VAL A 273 -5.40 22.42 -22.19
N ALA A 274 -5.77 22.65 -23.46
CA ALA A 274 -6.53 23.83 -23.85
C ALA A 274 -7.80 23.97 -23.01
N GLN A 275 -8.24 25.22 -22.76
CA GLN A 275 -9.54 25.45 -22.14
C GLN A 275 -10.64 24.83 -23.02
N GLY A 276 -11.49 23.99 -22.42
CA GLY A 276 -12.51 23.22 -23.15
C GLY A 276 -12.01 21.97 -23.89
N GLY A 277 -10.70 21.69 -23.89
CA GLY A 277 -10.10 20.47 -24.45
C GLY A 277 -10.07 19.31 -23.46
N SER A 278 -10.06 18.06 -23.94
CA SER A 278 -10.01 16.87 -23.10
C SER A 278 -8.61 16.29 -22.87
N TYR A 279 -7.64 16.55 -23.76
CA TYR A 279 -6.30 15.99 -23.64
C TYR A 279 -5.24 16.79 -24.41
N SER A 280 -4.00 16.66 -23.95
CA SER A 280 -2.79 16.89 -24.73
C SER A 280 -1.86 15.70 -24.53
N ARG A 281 -1.29 15.17 -25.59
CA ARG A 281 -0.42 13.99 -25.51
C ARG A 281 0.78 14.11 -26.43
N VAL A 282 1.87 13.48 -26.00
CA VAL A 282 3.01 13.17 -26.87
C VAL A 282 2.85 11.74 -27.35
N VAL A 283 2.98 11.53 -28.65
CA VAL A 283 2.96 10.23 -29.31
C VAL A 283 4.39 9.84 -29.62
N VAL A 284 4.80 8.66 -29.16
CA VAL A 284 6.12 8.07 -29.41
C VAL A 284 5.91 6.85 -30.28
N LYS A 285 6.37 6.88 -31.53
CA LYS A 285 6.22 5.73 -32.43
C LYS A 285 7.09 4.57 -31.96
N ALA A 286 6.54 3.37 -32.05
CA ALA A 286 7.17 2.14 -31.56
C ALA A 286 8.26 1.59 -32.50
N ASN A 287 8.71 2.33 -33.53
CA ASN A 287 9.75 1.92 -34.48
C ASN A 287 9.58 0.48 -35.04
N ASN A 288 8.35 0.05 -35.34
CA ASN A 288 8.01 -1.32 -35.77
C ASN A 288 8.38 -2.44 -34.78
N ALA A 289 8.53 -2.13 -33.49
CA ALA A 289 8.78 -3.13 -32.47
C ALA A 289 7.61 -4.10 -32.31
N ASN A 290 7.90 -5.40 -32.31
CA ASN A 290 6.91 -6.43 -32.02
C ASN A 290 6.69 -6.53 -30.51
N LEU A 291 5.52 -6.10 -30.02
CA LEU A 291 5.18 -6.13 -28.60
C LEU A 291 4.33 -7.34 -28.18
N SER A 292 4.10 -8.31 -29.09
CA SER A 292 3.16 -9.43 -28.86
C SER A 292 3.42 -10.28 -27.60
N LYS A 293 4.65 -10.27 -27.07
CA LYS A 293 5.06 -11.06 -25.89
C LYS A 293 5.31 -10.21 -24.63
N ILE A 294 5.05 -8.90 -24.71
CA ILE A 294 5.36 -7.95 -23.65
C ILE A 294 4.19 -7.88 -22.66
N ASP A 295 4.51 -7.87 -21.37
CA ASP A 295 3.52 -7.73 -20.29
C ASP A 295 3.84 -6.57 -19.33
N GLN A 296 4.99 -5.90 -19.50
CA GLN A 296 5.43 -4.79 -18.68
C GLN A 296 6.09 -3.67 -19.49
N LEU A 297 5.77 -2.45 -19.12
CA LEU A 297 6.52 -1.26 -19.49
C LEU A 297 7.32 -0.74 -18.30
N VAL A 298 8.55 -0.31 -18.56
CA VAL A 298 9.43 0.34 -17.60
C VAL A 298 9.76 1.72 -18.14
N VAL A 299 9.29 2.75 -17.45
CA VAL A 299 9.53 4.14 -17.81
C VAL A 299 10.44 4.75 -16.75
N ARG A 300 11.60 5.26 -17.14
CA ARG A 300 12.48 6.03 -16.27
C ARG A 300 12.48 7.48 -16.69
N GLY A 301 12.40 8.37 -15.72
CA GLY A 301 12.55 9.79 -15.97
C GLY A 301 11.76 10.68 -15.05
N PHE A 302 11.93 11.97 -15.28
CA PHE A 302 11.28 13.03 -14.53
C PHE A 302 9.85 13.21 -15.02
N PHE A 303 8.89 13.13 -14.09
CA PHE A 303 7.51 13.58 -14.26
C PHE A 303 7.21 14.59 -13.16
N THR A 304 6.59 15.73 -13.51
CA THR A 304 6.20 16.75 -12.52
C THR A 304 5.51 16.10 -11.31
N LYS A 305 6.02 16.40 -10.11
CA LYS A 305 5.54 15.81 -8.86
C LYS A 305 4.03 15.93 -8.75
N ASN A 306 3.38 14.82 -8.42
CA ASN A 306 1.93 14.67 -8.31
C ASN A 306 1.11 14.83 -9.60
N HIS A 307 1.69 15.14 -10.76
CA HIS A 307 0.93 15.21 -12.01
C HIS A 307 0.66 13.79 -12.54
N LYS A 308 -0.54 13.56 -13.08
CA LYS A 308 -0.91 12.27 -13.69
C LYS A 308 -0.57 12.30 -15.18
N ILE A 309 0.17 11.29 -15.64
CA ILE A 309 0.45 11.06 -17.05
C ILE A 309 -0.12 9.69 -17.40
N ARG A 310 -1.09 9.64 -18.30
CA ARG A 310 -1.64 8.37 -18.78
C ARG A 310 -0.79 7.84 -19.92
N VAL A 311 -0.44 6.57 -19.83
CA VAL A 311 0.19 5.82 -20.90
C VAL A 311 -0.86 4.96 -21.59
N ASN A 312 -1.04 5.14 -22.90
CA ASN A 312 -1.92 4.31 -23.75
C ASN A 312 -1.14 3.81 -24.96
N PHE A 313 -1.69 2.80 -25.65
CA PHE A 313 -1.21 2.38 -26.96
C PHE A 313 -2.06 2.96 -28.09
N LYS A 314 -1.44 3.09 -29.26
CA LYS A 314 -2.15 3.25 -30.54
C LYS A 314 -2.00 1.97 -31.36
N GLU A 315 -3.10 1.55 -31.97
CA GLU A 315 -3.14 0.50 -32.99
C GLU A 315 -3.41 1.16 -34.35
N GLY A 316 -2.38 1.32 -35.17
CA GLY A 316 -2.44 2.23 -36.31
C GLY A 316 -2.53 3.69 -35.84
N ASP A 317 -3.52 4.43 -36.32
CA ASP A 317 -3.72 5.85 -35.95
C ASP A 317 -4.75 6.05 -34.82
N SER A 318 -5.36 4.97 -34.33
CA SER A 318 -6.38 5.02 -33.27
C SER A 318 -5.80 4.55 -31.93
N LEU A 319 -6.33 5.06 -30.82
CA LEU A 319 -6.02 4.51 -29.50
C LEU A 319 -6.55 3.07 -29.39
N SER A 320 -5.77 2.20 -28.76
CA SER A 320 -6.21 0.86 -28.39
C SER A 320 -7.40 0.93 -27.43
N LYS A 321 -8.20 -0.14 -27.35
CA LYS A 321 -9.27 -0.24 -26.34
C LYS A 321 -8.72 -0.44 -24.93
N TRP A 322 -7.46 -0.83 -24.78
CA TRP A 322 -6.78 -0.88 -23.50
C TRP A 322 -6.83 0.49 -22.81
N SER A 323 -7.37 0.48 -21.58
CA SER A 323 -7.64 1.68 -20.79
C SER A 323 -6.39 2.47 -20.42
N GLY A 324 -5.21 1.91 -20.66
CA GLY A 324 -3.93 2.50 -20.30
C GLY A 324 -3.66 2.45 -18.81
N LYS A 325 -2.51 2.99 -18.40
CA LYS A 325 -2.15 3.13 -16.98
C LYS A 325 -1.82 4.58 -16.66
N ASN A 326 -2.33 5.06 -15.54
CA ASN A 326 -1.94 6.38 -15.02
C ASN A 326 -0.65 6.24 -14.22
N LEU A 327 0.38 6.94 -14.66
CA LEU A 327 1.60 7.19 -13.91
C LEU A 327 1.43 8.49 -13.13
N ARG A 328 2.03 8.57 -11.94
CA ARG A 328 2.00 9.78 -11.12
C ARG A 328 3.43 10.25 -10.89
N GLY A 329 3.73 11.48 -11.26
CA GLY A 329 5.08 11.99 -11.14
C GLY A 329 5.56 12.12 -9.70
N THR A 330 6.83 11.83 -9.49
CA THR A 330 7.53 11.96 -8.21
C THR A 330 8.26 13.30 -8.09
N GLY A 331 8.55 13.97 -9.21
CA GLY A 331 9.45 15.12 -9.28
C GLY A 331 10.93 14.75 -9.30
N ASP A 332 11.27 13.47 -9.39
CA ASP A 332 12.66 12.99 -9.43
C ASP A 332 12.98 12.39 -10.80
N THR A 333 14.12 12.79 -11.37
CA THR A 333 14.64 12.33 -12.66
C THR A 333 15.04 10.86 -12.65
N ASN A 334 15.36 10.29 -11.48
CA ASN A 334 15.78 8.90 -11.33
C ASN A 334 14.62 7.94 -11.09
N SER A 335 13.39 8.44 -11.04
CA SER A 335 12.22 7.59 -10.79
C SER A 335 11.98 6.57 -11.88
N VAL A 336 11.57 5.38 -11.45
CA VAL A 336 11.24 4.24 -12.31
C VAL A 336 9.78 3.87 -12.10
N TYR A 337 9.02 3.84 -13.19
CA TYR A 337 7.61 3.47 -13.20
C TYR A 337 7.45 2.13 -13.90
N TYR A 338 6.81 1.17 -13.22
CA TYR A 338 6.45 -0.12 -13.77
C TYR A 338 4.97 -0.14 -14.12
N VAL A 339 4.64 -0.31 -15.40
CA VAL A 339 3.26 -0.47 -15.89
C VAL A 339 3.05 -1.91 -16.29
N ARG A 340 2.01 -2.56 -15.76
CA ARG A 340 1.59 -3.89 -16.22
C ARG A 340 0.56 -3.77 -17.31
N ILE A 341 0.71 -4.60 -18.33
CA ILE A 341 -0.21 -4.69 -19.46
C ILE A 341 -1.31 -5.74 -19.19
N ALA A 342 -1.12 -6.62 -18.20
CA ALA A 342 -2.05 -7.72 -17.86
C ALA A 342 -3.50 -7.28 -17.55
N GLU A 343 -3.70 -6.10 -16.96
CA GLU A 343 -5.04 -5.55 -16.73
C GLU A 343 -5.69 -5.20 -18.07
N ASN A 344 -6.77 -5.91 -18.44
CA ASN A 344 -7.47 -5.78 -19.71
C ASN A 344 -6.52 -5.94 -20.93
N ALA A 345 -5.51 -6.80 -20.82
CA ALA A 345 -4.53 -7.04 -21.88
C ALA A 345 -5.18 -7.42 -23.22
N SER A 346 -6.28 -8.16 -23.18
CA SER A 346 -7.07 -8.55 -24.35
C SER A 346 -7.61 -7.37 -25.17
N ASP A 347 -7.70 -6.19 -24.55
CA ASP A 347 -8.24 -4.98 -25.18
C ASP A 347 -7.18 -4.21 -25.99
N ALA A 348 -5.91 -4.58 -25.91
CA ALA A 348 -4.86 -4.13 -26.82
C ALA A 348 -4.32 -5.30 -27.64
N ASN A 349 -4.33 -5.17 -28.96
CA ASN A 349 -3.59 -6.08 -29.82
C ASN A 349 -2.14 -5.61 -29.90
N LEU A 350 -1.30 -6.11 -28.99
CA LEU A 350 0.12 -5.74 -28.90
C LEU A 350 0.91 -6.00 -30.19
N SER A 351 0.45 -6.90 -31.06
CA SER A 351 1.08 -7.13 -32.38
C SER A 351 0.83 -6.00 -33.38
N ARG A 352 -0.17 -5.15 -33.12
CA ARG A 352 -0.59 -4.02 -33.97
C ARG A 352 -0.26 -2.66 -33.37
N VAL A 353 0.45 -2.63 -32.24
CA VAL A 353 0.82 -1.37 -31.59
C VAL A 353 1.84 -0.63 -32.45
N THR A 354 1.48 0.57 -32.86
CA THR A 354 2.30 1.46 -33.71
C THR A 354 2.95 2.59 -32.92
N ALA A 355 2.35 2.97 -31.78
CA ALA A 355 2.87 4.02 -30.92
C ALA A 355 2.38 3.88 -29.47
N THR A 356 3.10 4.51 -28.54
CA THR A 356 2.63 4.79 -27.19
C THR A 356 2.30 6.27 -27.07
N THR A 357 1.27 6.62 -26.29
CA THR A 357 0.97 8.03 -25.98
C THR A 357 1.20 8.32 -24.50
N PHE A 358 1.90 9.41 -24.20
CA PHE A 358 1.97 10.01 -22.87
C PHE A 358 0.99 11.19 -22.82
N ALA A 359 -0.17 10.95 -22.24
CA ALA A 359 -1.31 11.88 -22.25
C ALA A 359 -1.52 12.55 -20.89
N PHE A 360 -1.80 13.84 -20.95
CA PHE A 360 -2.29 14.64 -19.84
C PHE A 360 -3.76 14.98 -20.11
N GLU A 361 -4.66 14.57 -19.21
CA GLU A 361 -6.12 14.59 -19.43
C GLU A 361 -6.89 15.54 -18.49
N THR A 362 -6.18 16.37 -17.71
CA THR A 362 -6.83 17.29 -16.77
C THR A 362 -6.76 18.72 -17.28
N GLN A 363 -7.93 19.36 -17.43
CA GLN A 363 -8.00 20.79 -17.77
C GLN A 363 -7.44 21.66 -16.65
N GLY A 364 -6.55 22.59 -17.00
CA GLY A 364 -5.94 23.52 -16.05
C GLY A 364 -4.96 24.48 -16.75
N SER A 365 -4.60 25.57 -16.06
CA SER A 365 -3.53 26.49 -16.49
C SER A 365 -2.13 25.97 -16.19
N GLU A 366 -2.00 24.89 -15.42
CA GLU A 366 -0.72 24.31 -15.02
C GLU A 366 -0.14 23.45 -16.13
N SER A 367 1.12 23.71 -16.45
CA SER A 367 1.87 22.91 -17.40
C SER A 367 2.50 21.69 -16.70
N THR A 368 2.33 20.51 -17.28
CA THR A 368 3.01 19.28 -16.86
C THR A 368 4.28 19.14 -17.68
N THR A 369 5.42 18.99 -17.03
CA THR A 369 6.68 18.69 -17.71
C THR A 369 7.03 17.24 -17.49
N PHE A 370 7.45 16.58 -18.56
CA PHE A 370 8.03 15.25 -18.45
C PHE A 370 9.29 15.12 -19.29
N LYS A 371 10.21 14.29 -18.81
CA LYS A 371 11.41 13.86 -19.53
C LYS A 371 11.64 12.39 -19.23
N VAL A 372 11.35 11.54 -20.21
CA VAL A 372 11.65 10.10 -20.16
C VAL A 372 13.06 9.88 -20.70
N THR A 373 13.93 9.38 -19.82
CA THR A 373 15.34 9.08 -20.11
C THR A 373 15.53 7.63 -20.56
N SER A 374 14.59 6.74 -20.21
CA SER A 374 14.55 5.37 -20.70
C SER A 374 13.10 4.89 -20.74
N TYR A 375 12.70 4.24 -21.83
CA TYR A 375 11.39 3.61 -21.96
C TYR A 375 11.58 2.23 -22.56
N ILE A 376 11.28 1.19 -21.79
CA ILE A 376 11.50 -0.19 -22.19
C ILE A 376 10.18 -0.94 -22.09
N ALA A 377 9.80 -1.62 -23.16
CA ALA A 377 8.79 -2.68 -23.14
C ALA A 377 9.52 -4.00 -22.93
N ARG A 378 9.13 -4.81 -21.95
CA ARG A 378 9.75 -6.11 -21.70
C ARG A 378 8.75 -7.15 -21.25
N LYS A 379 9.11 -8.42 -21.41
CA LYS A 379 8.51 -9.48 -20.63
C LYS A 379 9.09 -9.38 -19.22
N ARG A 380 8.25 -9.25 -18.20
CA ARG A 380 8.68 -9.03 -16.82
C ARG A 380 9.39 -10.25 -16.24
N GLY A 381 8.94 -11.44 -16.63
CA GLY A 381 9.28 -12.67 -15.91
C GLY A 381 8.63 -12.69 -14.52
N HIS A 382 9.17 -13.50 -13.62
CA HIS A 382 8.70 -13.61 -12.24
C HIS A 382 9.78 -14.18 -11.31
N GLU A 383 9.68 -13.81 -10.05
CA GLU A 383 10.36 -14.46 -8.93
C GLU A 383 9.86 -15.90 -8.73
N PRO A 384 10.61 -16.77 -8.05
CA PRO A 384 10.09 -18.06 -7.60
C PRO A 384 9.00 -17.89 -6.53
N HIS A 385 8.03 -18.81 -6.52
CA HIS A 385 6.94 -18.87 -5.53
C HIS A 385 6.82 -20.27 -4.95
N THR A 386 6.79 -20.41 -3.63
CA THR A 386 6.64 -21.72 -2.99
C THR A 386 5.20 -22.24 -3.05
N THR A 387 5.03 -23.52 -2.71
CA THR A 387 3.73 -24.21 -2.51
C THR A 387 3.08 -23.91 -1.16
N PHE A 388 3.82 -23.32 -0.22
CA PHE A 388 3.33 -22.93 1.10
C PHE A 388 3.31 -21.41 1.27
N LYS A 389 2.66 -20.93 2.33
CA LYS A 389 2.60 -19.51 2.68
C LYS A 389 3.54 -19.19 3.82
N ALA A 390 3.93 -17.91 3.94
CA ALA A 390 4.65 -17.45 5.12
C ALA A 390 3.87 -17.73 6.41
N GLU A 391 4.59 -18.06 7.48
CA GLU A 391 4.08 -18.17 8.84
C GLU A 391 4.48 -16.90 9.63
N ASP A 392 3.72 -16.55 10.67
CA ASP A 392 3.96 -15.34 11.46
C ASP A 392 5.27 -15.43 12.28
N SER A 393 5.67 -16.65 12.63
CA SER A 393 6.96 -17.02 13.23
C SER A 393 7.32 -18.44 12.81
N GLY A 394 8.58 -18.85 12.96
CA GLY A 394 9.00 -20.22 12.66
C GLY A 394 10.43 -20.32 12.17
N ALA A 395 10.67 -21.30 11.30
CA ALA A 395 11.96 -21.53 10.68
C ALA A 395 11.81 -21.78 9.18
N LEU A 396 12.84 -21.40 8.42
CA LEU A 396 13.01 -21.77 7.02
C LEU A 396 14.33 -22.52 6.85
N TYR A 397 14.33 -23.48 5.94
CA TYR A 397 15.46 -24.37 5.67
C TYR A 397 15.73 -24.39 4.17
N LEU A 398 17.00 -24.22 3.78
CA LEU A 398 17.50 -24.66 2.49
C LEU A 398 18.07 -26.07 2.64
N VAL A 399 17.66 -26.99 1.77
CA VAL A 399 18.00 -28.42 1.90
C VAL A 399 18.54 -28.97 0.58
N SER A 400 19.62 -29.74 0.63
CA SER A 400 20.22 -30.40 -0.55
C SER A 400 19.39 -31.61 -1.01
N GLU A 401 19.69 -32.14 -2.21
CA GLU A 401 19.10 -33.40 -2.69
C GLU A 401 19.40 -34.57 -1.74
N ASP A 402 20.57 -34.57 -1.10
CA ASP A 402 21.01 -35.60 -0.14
C ASP A 402 20.46 -35.37 1.29
N MET A 403 19.41 -34.58 1.46
CA MET A 403 18.76 -34.30 2.75
C MET A 403 19.67 -33.61 3.78
N GLY A 404 20.66 -32.84 3.34
CA GLY A 404 21.49 -32.01 4.21
C GLY A 404 20.96 -30.59 4.33
N ILE A 405 20.96 -30.00 5.53
CA ILE A 405 20.62 -28.57 5.69
C ILE A 405 21.79 -27.72 5.19
N LEU A 406 21.52 -26.89 4.18
CA LEU A 406 22.47 -25.97 3.55
C LEU A 406 22.55 -24.64 4.29
N ASP A 407 21.39 -24.08 4.64
CA ASP A 407 21.24 -22.91 5.50
C ASP A 407 19.89 -22.97 6.22
N SER A 408 19.76 -22.25 7.33
CA SER A 408 18.50 -22.14 8.06
C SER A 408 18.38 -20.78 8.72
N VAL A 409 17.15 -20.28 8.81
CA VAL A 409 16.83 -19.07 9.57
C VAL A 409 15.64 -19.34 10.47
N ARG A 410 15.73 -18.86 11.71
CA ARG A 410 14.62 -18.87 12.67
C ARG A 410 14.22 -17.43 12.95
N PHE A 411 12.93 -17.17 13.00
CA PHE A 411 12.38 -15.84 13.19
C PHE A 411 11.15 -15.92 14.11
N GLY A 412 11.01 -14.91 14.96
CA GLY A 412 9.83 -14.75 15.81
C GLY A 412 8.75 -13.94 15.12
N ASN A 413 7.75 -13.52 15.90
CA ASN A 413 6.72 -12.60 15.41
C ASN A 413 7.36 -11.33 14.85
N MET A 414 6.93 -10.94 13.66
CA MET A 414 7.44 -9.76 12.99
C MET A 414 6.67 -8.51 13.37
N PRO A 415 7.35 -7.47 13.92
CA PRO A 415 6.75 -6.16 14.11
C PRO A 415 6.16 -5.63 12.82
N THR A 416 5.12 -4.82 12.95
CA THR A 416 4.41 -4.26 11.80
C THR A 416 5.36 -3.42 10.94
N GLY A 417 5.51 -3.79 9.66
CA GLY A 417 6.39 -3.09 8.72
C GLY A 417 7.89 -3.39 8.87
N ALA A 418 8.27 -4.39 9.68
CA ALA A 418 9.64 -4.87 9.81
C ALA A 418 9.92 -6.12 8.97
N SER A 419 11.20 -6.45 8.87
CA SER A 419 11.74 -7.69 8.32
C SER A 419 12.79 -8.26 9.28
N TRP A 420 13.08 -9.56 9.19
CA TRP A 420 14.25 -10.17 9.80
C TRP A 420 15.39 -10.09 8.79
N SER A 421 16.48 -9.40 9.10
CA SER A 421 17.58 -9.18 8.17
C SER A 421 18.90 -9.64 8.76
N ARG A 422 19.76 -10.18 7.90
CA ARG A 422 21.13 -10.57 8.21
C ARG A 422 22.08 -9.44 7.82
N ASP A 423 22.87 -8.94 8.75
CA ASP A 423 23.89 -7.92 8.44
C ASP A 423 25.13 -8.52 7.77
N ALA A 424 26.08 -7.65 7.40
CA ALA A 424 27.34 -8.03 6.78
C ALA A 424 28.25 -8.90 7.68
N ALA A 425 28.03 -8.88 9.00
CA ALA A 425 28.72 -9.74 9.96
C ALA A 425 28.03 -11.10 10.16
N GLY A 426 26.89 -11.33 9.49
CA GLY A 426 26.10 -12.55 9.60
C GLY A 426 25.13 -12.57 10.78
N LYS A 427 24.96 -11.45 11.49
CA LYS A 427 24.06 -11.33 12.64
C LYS A 427 22.64 -11.00 12.17
N TRP A 428 21.67 -11.70 12.74
CA TRP A 428 20.25 -11.45 12.48
C TRP A 428 19.67 -10.39 13.41
N GLY A 429 18.76 -9.58 12.88
CA GLY A 429 17.99 -8.60 13.63
C GLY A 429 16.83 -8.02 12.83
N TYR A 430 15.95 -7.28 13.49
CA TYR A 430 14.89 -6.52 12.85
C TYR A 430 15.45 -5.36 12.03
N ALA A 431 14.92 -5.14 10.84
CA ALA A 431 15.22 -3.98 10.02
C ALA A 431 14.01 -3.55 9.18
N ALA A 432 14.09 -2.38 8.56
CA ALA A 432 13.14 -1.99 7.53
C ALA A 432 13.31 -2.90 6.30
N PRO A 433 12.23 -3.40 5.68
CA PRO A 433 12.32 -4.33 4.56
C PRO A 433 13.13 -3.79 3.37
N SER A 434 14.07 -4.58 2.87
CA SER A 434 15.08 -4.20 1.88
C SER A 434 15.23 -5.19 0.71
N PRO A 435 14.15 -5.60 0.02
CA PRO A 435 14.19 -6.64 -1.01
C PRO A 435 15.20 -6.30 -2.12
N TYR A 436 15.90 -7.32 -2.60
CA TYR A 436 17.06 -7.26 -3.50
C TYR A 436 18.28 -6.50 -2.95
N GLY A 437 18.48 -6.48 -1.63
CA GLY A 437 19.59 -5.75 -1.00
C GLY A 437 19.53 -4.24 -1.24
N ASN A 438 18.32 -3.68 -1.43
CA ASN A 438 18.13 -2.22 -1.43
C ASN A 438 18.54 -1.64 -0.07
N ALA A 439 18.78 -0.33 0.04
CA ALA A 439 19.38 0.34 1.22
C ALA A 439 19.11 -0.34 2.58
N ALA A 440 19.97 -1.29 2.95
CA ALA A 440 19.87 -2.06 4.17
C ALA A 440 20.24 -1.12 5.33
N GLY A 441 19.27 -0.91 6.23
CA GLY A 441 19.52 -0.18 7.47
C GLY A 441 20.35 -1.00 8.46
N GLU A 442 20.56 -0.44 9.63
CA GLU A 442 21.04 -1.19 10.79
C GLU A 442 20.05 -2.31 11.15
N VAL A 443 20.58 -3.47 11.57
CA VAL A 443 19.78 -4.57 12.09
C VAL A 443 19.79 -4.55 13.61
N PHE A 444 18.65 -4.82 14.22
CA PHE A 444 18.48 -4.75 15.67
C PHE A 444 18.12 -6.12 16.26
N PRO A 445 18.92 -6.68 17.17
CA PRO A 445 18.72 -8.04 17.67
C PRO A 445 17.42 -8.20 18.50
N VAL A 446 16.93 -7.08 19.03
CA VAL A 446 15.73 -7.02 19.87
C VAL A 446 14.85 -5.86 19.44
N GLN A 447 13.56 -6.00 19.66
CA GLN A 447 12.64 -4.88 19.61
C GLN A 447 12.69 -4.15 20.95
N ALA A 448 12.65 -2.82 20.95
CA ALA A 448 12.52 -2.03 22.15
C ALA A 448 11.22 -2.46 22.85
N GLY A 449 11.30 -2.66 24.17
CA GLY A 449 10.16 -3.07 24.98
C GLY A 449 8.94 -2.20 24.71
N ASP A 450 7.76 -2.82 24.73
CA ASP A 450 6.51 -2.15 24.41
C ASP A 450 6.32 -0.91 25.31
N ALA A 451 6.13 0.26 24.69
CA ALA A 451 5.77 1.49 25.40
C ALA A 451 4.47 1.35 26.21
N SER A 452 3.70 0.28 25.97
CA SER A 452 2.44 -0.05 26.64
C SER A 452 2.61 -1.04 27.80
N ALA A 453 3.68 -1.86 27.78
CA ALA A 453 3.96 -2.85 28.82
C ALA A 453 4.57 -2.24 30.09
N ALA A 454 5.19 -1.06 29.95
CA ALA A 454 5.57 -0.24 31.07
C ALA A 454 4.78 1.07 30.99
N VAL A 455 3.91 1.30 31.98
CA VAL A 455 3.26 2.57 32.30
C VAL A 455 1.88 2.87 31.66
N ASN A 456 1.00 3.32 32.55
CA ASN A 456 -0.43 3.62 32.41
C ASN A 456 -0.68 4.83 31.49
N ILE A 457 -0.86 4.57 30.19
CA ILE A 457 -1.42 5.52 29.23
C ILE A 457 -2.94 5.35 29.24
N PRO A 458 -3.72 6.35 29.70
CA PRO A 458 -5.17 6.26 29.74
C PRO A 458 -5.78 5.96 28.38
N ALA A 459 -6.92 5.26 28.38
CA ALA A 459 -7.62 4.89 27.16
C ALA A 459 -8.05 6.12 26.34
N SER A 460 -8.25 5.95 25.04
CA SER A 460 -8.88 6.99 24.22
C SER A 460 -10.31 7.24 24.69
N GLY A 461 -10.80 8.47 24.49
CA GLY A 461 -12.15 8.80 24.88
C GLY A 461 -12.45 10.26 25.14
N PHE A 462 -13.64 10.49 25.69
CA PHE A 462 -14.20 11.76 26.09
C PHE A 462 -13.96 12.00 27.59
N TYR A 463 -13.41 13.16 27.91
CA TYR A 463 -12.94 13.54 29.23
C TYR A 463 -13.54 14.89 29.65
N SER A 464 -13.93 14.99 30.93
CA SER A 464 -14.48 16.21 31.53
C SER A 464 -13.43 17.03 32.29
N SER A 465 -12.24 16.49 32.50
CA SER A 465 -11.16 17.09 33.27
C SER A 465 -9.81 16.59 32.75
N ALA A 466 -8.74 17.35 33.03
CA ALA A 466 -7.38 17.00 32.62
C ALA A 466 -6.99 15.57 33.02
N VAL A 467 -6.19 14.93 32.18
CA VAL A 467 -5.71 13.55 32.31
C VAL A 467 -4.19 13.57 32.40
N THR A 468 -3.62 12.83 33.33
CA THR A 468 -2.17 12.65 33.43
C THR A 468 -1.78 11.34 32.78
N VAL A 469 -0.96 11.44 31.73
CA VAL A 469 -0.31 10.30 31.08
C VAL A 469 1.03 10.10 31.75
N THR A 470 1.38 8.85 32.08
CA THR A 470 2.71 8.51 32.58
C THR A 470 3.39 7.67 31.50
N PHE A 471 4.70 7.83 31.32
CA PHE A 471 5.48 7.10 30.31
C PHE A 471 6.64 6.32 30.93
N PRO A 472 7.03 5.19 30.34
CA PRO A 472 8.29 4.57 30.67
C PRO A 472 9.47 5.43 30.18
N ALA A 473 10.65 5.17 30.72
CA ALA A 473 11.87 5.85 30.28
C ALA A 473 12.15 5.56 28.79
N GLY A 474 12.58 6.58 28.04
CA GLY A 474 12.91 6.44 26.62
C GLY A 474 11.72 6.54 25.65
N THR A 475 10.49 6.70 26.14
CA THR A 475 9.33 6.96 25.27
C THR A 475 9.45 8.30 24.57
N ARG A 476 9.17 8.29 23.27
CA ARG A 476 9.04 9.49 22.44
C ARG A 476 7.62 9.56 21.94
N CYS A 477 7.02 10.74 22.00
CA CYS A 477 5.67 10.95 21.51
C CYS A 477 5.60 12.21 20.65
N GLU A 478 4.58 12.25 19.82
CA GLU A 478 4.16 13.43 19.08
C GLU A 478 2.70 13.73 19.42
N GLN A 479 2.37 15.01 19.54
CA GLN A 479 0.98 15.44 19.64
C GLN A 479 0.41 15.71 18.25
N GLY A 480 -0.79 15.21 18.02
CA GLY A 480 -1.45 15.21 16.72
C GLY A 480 -1.20 13.92 15.94
N GLY A 481 -1.21 14.05 14.62
CA GLY A 481 -1.21 12.90 13.73
C GLY A 481 0.17 12.44 13.24
N THR A 482 1.26 13.14 13.58
CA THR A 482 2.62 12.78 13.14
C THR A 482 3.13 11.59 13.95
N ALA A 483 3.79 10.62 13.31
CA ALA A 483 4.40 9.50 14.02
C ALA A 483 5.73 9.94 14.68
N PRO A 484 6.02 9.50 15.91
CA PRO A 484 7.31 9.78 16.55
C PRO A 484 8.46 9.12 15.78
N THR A 485 9.63 9.73 15.86
CA THR A 485 10.89 9.24 15.27
C THR A 485 11.96 9.12 16.35
N ALA A 486 13.11 8.50 16.00
CA ALA A 486 14.27 8.48 16.89
C ALA A 486 14.81 9.88 17.24
N ASN A 487 14.41 10.91 16.48
CA ASN A 487 14.77 12.31 16.71
C ASN A 487 13.68 13.10 17.47
N SER A 488 12.48 12.53 17.67
CA SER A 488 11.40 13.18 18.41
C SER A 488 11.78 13.41 19.87
N GLN A 489 11.19 14.40 20.53
CA GLN A 489 11.54 14.71 21.92
C GLN A 489 11.26 13.52 22.86
N VAL A 490 12.23 13.20 23.72
CA VAL A 490 12.03 12.23 24.82
C VAL A 490 11.04 12.84 25.80
N MET A 491 9.95 12.11 26.08
CA MET A 491 8.90 12.62 26.94
C MET A 491 9.35 12.63 28.41
N PRO A 492 8.93 13.65 29.20
CA PRO A 492 9.05 13.57 30.66
C PRO A 492 8.25 12.37 31.17
N GLN A 493 8.55 11.87 32.37
CA GLN A 493 7.83 10.72 32.95
C GLN A 493 6.31 10.93 33.04
N THR A 494 5.85 12.17 33.13
CA THR A 494 4.42 12.52 33.15
C THR A 494 4.10 13.66 32.21
N LEU A 495 2.95 13.58 31.53
CA LEU A 495 2.38 14.63 30.69
C LEU A 495 0.91 14.85 31.04
N THR A 496 0.55 16.10 31.33
CA THR A 496 -0.85 16.48 31.54
C THR A 496 -1.49 16.87 30.21
N ILE A 497 -2.55 16.16 29.83
CA ILE A 497 -3.41 16.46 28.69
C ILE A 497 -4.67 17.15 29.21
N ASN A 498 -4.93 18.37 28.75
CA ASN A 498 -6.09 19.18 29.17
C ASN A 498 -6.88 19.76 27.99
N ALA A 499 -6.59 19.32 26.76
CA ALA A 499 -7.24 19.74 25.54
C ALA A 499 -7.32 18.57 24.54
N THR A 500 -8.30 18.62 23.63
CA THR A 500 -8.61 17.56 22.64
C THR A 500 -7.44 17.23 21.72
N THR A 501 -6.62 16.23 22.05
CA THR A 501 -5.42 15.91 21.30
C THR A 501 -5.38 14.46 20.87
N VAL A 502 -4.59 14.18 19.85
CA VAL A 502 -4.09 12.84 19.59
C VAL A 502 -2.69 12.74 20.16
N LEU A 503 -2.36 11.63 20.81
CA LEU A 503 -1.04 11.34 21.29
C LEU A 503 -0.56 10.06 20.61
N ARG A 504 0.53 10.16 19.84
CA ARG A 504 1.20 9.03 19.21
C ARG A 504 2.52 8.80 19.90
N CYS A 505 2.74 7.61 20.44
CA CYS A 505 3.91 7.29 21.27
C CYS A 505 4.58 6.01 20.80
N ARG A 506 5.90 5.97 20.92
CA ARG A 506 6.70 4.78 20.64
C ARG A 506 7.92 4.72 21.56
N ALA A 507 8.29 3.51 21.96
CA ALA A 507 9.52 3.29 22.71
C ALA A 507 10.73 3.28 21.77
N TYR A 508 11.79 3.97 22.19
CA TYR A 508 13.10 3.92 21.57
C TYR A 508 14.12 3.55 22.63
N ALA A 509 14.89 2.51 22.34
CA ALA A 509 16.03 2.09 23.13
C ALA A 509 17.24 1.98 22.22
N GLU A 510 18.41 2.33 22.74
CA GLU A 510 19.67 2.18 22.01
C GLU A 510 19.88 0.71 21.61
N GLY A 511 20.34 0.47 20.38
CA GLY A 511 20.58 -0.88 19.86
C GLY A 511 19.32 -1.74 19.69
N SER A 512 18.11 -1.15 19.69
CA SER A 512 16.84 -1.87 19.56
C SER A 512 15.96 -1.35 18.43
N TYR A 513 15.18 -2.22 17.79
CA TYR A 513 14.18 -1.82 16.80
C TYR A 513 13.07 -1.01 17.50
N PRO A 514 12.48 0.01 16.86
CA PRO A 514 11.41 0.78 17.51
C PRO A 514 10.24 -0.12 17.96
N GLY A 515 9.69 0.17 19.14
CA GLY A 515 8.55 -0.56 19.68
C GLY A 515 7.27 -0.38 18.85
N GLU A 516 6.22 -1.09 19.21
CA GLU A 516 4.89 -0.86 18.63
C GLU A 516 4.41 0.56 18.94
N GLU A 517 3.61 1.10 18.01
CA GLU A 517 3.08 2.45 18.16
C GLU A 517 1.77 2.45 18.95
N ILE A 518 1.71 3.32 19.95
CA ILE A 518 0.49 3.58 20.71
C ILE A 518 -0.13 4.86 20.19
N ILE A 519 -1.40 4.78 19.82
CA ILE A 519 -2.18 5.93 19.37
C ILE A 519 -3.35 6.11 20.34
N ARG A 520 -3.51 7.32 20.87
CA ARG A 520 -4.60 7.68 21.76
C ARG A 520 -5.27 8.98 21.35
N THR A 521 -6.60 8.97 21.24
CA THR A 521 -7.42 10.16 21.02
C THR A 521 -8.07 10.60 22.33
N TYR A 522 -7.75 11.81 22.79
CA TYR A 522 -8.36 12.44 23.95
C TYR A 522 -9.28 13.56 23.49
N VAL A 523 -10.53 13.58 23.94
CA VAL A 523 -11.53 14.60 23.56
C VAL A 523 -12.08 15.26 24.81
N PHE A 524 -12.04 16.58 24.89
CA PHE A 524 -12.50 17.37 26.04
C PHE A 524 -13.85 18.03 25.75
N GLU A 525 -14.81 17.20 25.34
CA GLU A 525 -16.17 17.59 24.97
C GLU A 525 -17.16 16.55 25.50
N GLN A 526 -18.45 16.91 25.54
CA GLN A 526 -19.50 15.93 25.87
C GLN A 526 -19.62 14.90 24.75
N GLN A 527 -19.65 13.62 25.11
CA GLN A 527 -19.86 12.55 24.12
C GLN A 527 -21.21 12.73 23.40
N PRO A 528 -21.25 12.64 22.06
CA PRO A 528 -22.51 12.63 21.31
C PRO A 528 -23.39 11.42 21.63
N SER A 529 -24.69 11.52 21.34
CA SER A 529 -25.63 10.39 21.41
C SER A 529 -25.57 9.45 20.19
N LEU A 530 -24.68 9.73 19.24
CA LEU A 530 -24.40 8.92 18.06
C LEU A 530 -22.97 8.36 18.13
N ALA A 531 -22.71 7.28 17.41
CA ALA A 531 -21.38 6.70 17.40
C ALA A 531 -20.37 7.71 16.83
N SER A 532 -19.20 7.79 17.45
CA SER A 532 -18.16 8.75 17.11
C SER A 532 -16.97 8.03 16.49
N ILE A 533 -16.59 8.41 15.28
CA ILE A 533 -15.44 7.86 14.57
C ILE A 533 -14.29 8.88 14.54
N PHE A 534 -13.11 8.46 14.97
CA PHE A 534 -11.88 9.25 14.91
C PHE A 534 -10.96 8.64 13.86
N VAL A 535 -10.34 9.50 13.05
CA VAL A 535 -9.38 9.10 12.01
C VAL A 535 -8.10 9.89 12.23
N THR A 536 -7.03 9.18 12.54
CA THR A 536 -5.71 9.73 12.85
C THR A 536 -4.72 9.37 11.75
N THR A 537 -3.98 10.36 11.27
CA THR A 537 -2.91 10.18 10.27
C THR A 537 -1.99 11.38 10.25
N ASP A 538 -0.88 11.28 9.52
CA ASP A 538 0.04 12.39 9.30
C ASP A 538 -0.70 13.63 8.75
N PRO A 539 -0.68 14.78 9.46
CA PRO A 539 -1.44 15.96 9.08
C PRO A 539 -1.02 16.53 7.74
N LEU A 540 0.25 16.40 7.33
CA LEU A 540 0.73 16.89 6.04
C LEU A 540 0.19 16.03 4.90
N SER A 541 0.14 14.72 5.09
CA SER A 541 -0.42 13.76 4.14
C SER A 541 -1.91 14.02 3.86
N MET A 542 -2.64 14.53 4.86
CA MET A 542 -4.05 14.86 4.76
C MET A 542 -4.33 16.33 4.37
N PHE A 543 -3.61 17.29 4.95
CA PHE A 543 -3.96 18.72 4.93
C PHE A 543 -2.84 19.68 4.46
N SER A 544 -1.68 19.17 3.99
CA SER A 544 -0.70 20.03 3.32
C SER A 544 -1.38 20.79 2.17
N PRO A 545 -1.23 22.13 2.08
CA PRO A 545 -1.89 22.92 1.03
C PRO A 545 -1.60 22.39 -0.38
N ASP A 546 -0.35 21.96 -0.62
CA ASP A 546 0.11 21.49 -1.92
C ASP A 546 -0.23 20.02 -2.19
N SER A 547 -0.09 19.15 -1.18
CA SER A 547 -0.09 17.69 -1.38
C SER A 547 -1.07 16.90 -0.52
N GLY A 548 -1.75 17.55 0.42
CA GLY A 548 -2.67 16.95 1.37
C GLY A 548 -3.91 16.39 0.67
N LEU A 549 -4.30 15.16 1.00
CA LEU A 549 -5.38 14.44 0.32
C LEU A 549 -6.73 15.17 0.40
N TYR A 550 -7.00 15.95 1.45
CA TYR A 550 -8.24 16.71 1.59
C TYR A 550 -8.20 18.09 0.93
N MET A 551 -7.02 18.55 0.55
CA MET A 551 -6.81 19.90 0.05
C MET A 551 -7.14 20.02 -1.43
N THR A 552 -7.42 21.25 -1.84
CA THR A 552 -7.56 21.58 -3.26
C THR A 552 -6.25 21.27 -3.98
N GLY A 553 -5.09 21.60 -3.41
CA GLY A 553 -3.81 21.44 -4.10
C GLY A 553 -3.70 22.36 -5.30
N ASN A 554 -2.55 22.29 -5.97
CA ASN A 554 -2.22 23.21 -7.07
C ASN A 554 -2.88 22.76 -8.39
N GLY A 555 -3.04 21.44 -8.58
CA GLY A 555 -3.64 20.85 -9.79
C GLY A 555 -5.16 20.95 -9.95
N ALA A 556 -5.85 21.77 -9.17
CA ALA A 556 -7.31 21.86 -9.18
C ALA A 556 -7.85 22.79 -10.27
N SER A 557 -8.85 22.34 -11.03
CA SER A 557 -9.58 23.22 -11.94
C SER A 557 -10.31 24.34 -11.19
N MET A 558 -10.42 25.52 -11.81
CA MET A 558 -11.14 26.66 -11.24
C MET A 558 -12.65 26.41 -11.10
N MET A 559 -13.23 25.58 -11.99
CA MET A 559 -14.65 25.23 -11.95
C MET A 559 -14.90 24.01 -11.06
N ASP A 560 -16.02 24.03 -10.34
CA ASP A 560 -16.52 22.85 -9.62
C ASP A 560 -16.78 21.69 -10.60
N PRO A 561 -16.43 20.45 -10.23
CA PRO A 561 -16.05 19.99 -8.89
C PRO A 561 -14.52 20.01 -8.64
N LYS A 562 -13.80 20.97 -9.23
CA LYS A 562 -12.35 21.17 -9.06
C LYS A 562 -11.55 19.92 -9.41
N LYS A 563 -11.81 19.37 -10.60
CA LYS A 563 -11.12 18.19 -11.13
C LYS A 563 -9.61 18.43 -11.10
N GLY A 564 -8.85 17.40 -10.74
CA GLY A 564 -7.40 17.50 -10.56
C GLY A 564 -6.96 17.90 -9.15
N ALA A 565 -7.87 18.37 -8.29
CA ALA A 565 -7.55 18.63 -6.88
C ALA A 565 -7.02 17.38 -6.17
N ASN A 566 -6.28 17.53 -5.08
CA ASN A 566 -5.67 16.38 -4.38
C ASN A 566 -6.72 15.36 -3.93
N TYR A 567 -7.90 15.82 -3.50
CA TYR A 567 -9.01 14.94 -3.12
C TYR A 567 -9.66 14.18 -4.28
N TRP A 568 -9.25 14.39 -5.54
CA TRP A 568 -9.56 13.53 -6.70
C TRP A 568 -8.54 12.38 -6.88
N SER A 569 -7.51 12.32 -6.05
CA SER A 569 -6.53 11.23 -6.07
C SER A 569 -7.11 9.94 -5.51
N ASN A 570 -6.81 8.81 -6.13
CA ASN A 570 -7.09 7.49 -5.56
C ASN A 570 -5.97 7.03 -4.61
N ARG A 571 -5.14 7.96 -4.14
CA ARG A 571 -4.08 7.70 -3.15
C ARG A 571 -4.73 7.21 -1.87
N GLU A 572 -4.20 6.11 -1.37
CA GLU A 572 -4.53 5.55 -0.08
C GLU A 572 -3.53 6.09 0.94
N LEU A 573 -3.99 6.37 2.16
CA LEU A 573 -3.17 6.84 3.26
C LEU A 573 -3.30 5.87 4.44
N PRO A 574 -2.21 5.48 5.10
CA PRO A 574 -2.31 4.74 6.35
C PRO A 574 -2.99 5.64 7.40
N VAL A 575 -4.03 5.12 8.03
CA VAL A 575 -4.74 5.79 9.11
C VAL A 575 -5.01 4.83 10.25
N TYR A 576 -5.05 5.38 11.45
CA TYR A 576 -5.63 4.70 12.60
C TYR A 576 -7.07 5.18 12.78
N VAL A 577 -8.01 4.25 12.96
CA VAL A 577 -9.43 4.54 13.08
C VAL A 577 -9.96 3.97 14.39
N GLU A 578 -10.62 4.83 15.16
CA GLU A 578 -11.30 4.45 16.40
C GLU A 578 -12.79 4.72 16.27
N LEU A 579 -13.62 3.84 16.82
CA LEU A 579 -15.06 4.07 16.94
C LEU A 579 -15.48 3.96 18.40
N PHE A 580 -16.30 4.90 18.85
CA PHE A 580 -16.92 4.91 20.18
C PHE A 580 -18.43 4.79 20.04
N GLU A 581 -19.00 3.78 20.69
CA GLU A 581 -20.45 3.65 20.80
C GLU A 581 -21.02 4.69 21.79
N PRO A 582 -22.28 5.15 21.59
CA PRO A 582 -22.95 6.03 22.53
C PRO A 582 -22.93 5.48 23.96
N GLY A 583 -22.66 6.35 24.94
CA GLY A 583 -22.65 5.98 26.36
C GLY A 583 -21.41 5.23 26.84
N SER A 584 -20.43 4.97 25.95
CA SER A 584 -19.15 4.33 26.29
C SER A 584 -17.97 5.30 26.10
N PRO A 585 -17.88 6.41 26.86
CA PRO A 585 -16.97 7.51 26.55
C PRO A 585 -15.48 7.20 26.68
N ARG A 586 -15.09 6.11 27.36
CA ARG A 586 -13.68 5.75 27.61
C ARG A 586 -13.29 4.37 27.10
N THR A 587 -14.13 3.78 26.26
CA THR A 587 -13.93 2.43 25.74
C THR A 587 -14.24 2.45 24.25
N PRO A 588 -13.22 2.55 23.38
CA PRO A 588 -13.45 2.41 21.95
C PRO A 588 -14.01 1.02 21.68
N ALA A 589 -15.03 0.95 20.84
CA ALA A 589 -15.61 -0.29 20.35
C ALA A 589 -14.59 -1.06 19.48
N PHE A 590 -13.76 -0.33 18.74
CA PHE A 590 -12.53 -0.83 18.13
C PHE A 590 -11.53 0.30 17.87
N GLY A 591 -10.26 -0.06 17.73
CA GLY A 591 -9.19 0.75 17.18
C GLY A 591 -8.40 -0.07 16.16
N ILE A 592 -8.25 0.40 14.93
CA ILE A 592 -7.62 -0.38 13.87
C ILE A 592 -6.88 0.48 12.85
N MET A 593 -5.73 -0.01 12.39
CA MET A 593 -5.01 0.56 11.27
C MET A 593 -5.61 0.11 9.93
N GLY A 594 -5.60 1.00 8.94
CA GLY A 594 -6.03 0.66 7.59
C GLY A 594 -5.76 1.78 6.58
N ASP A 595 -6.10 1.48 5.33
CA ASP A 595 -5.91 2.40 4.22
C ASP A 595 -7.14 3.28 4.00
N PHE A 596 -6.98 4.57 4.26
CA PHE A 596 -7.98 5.59 3.98
C PHE A 596 -7.94 6.03 2.52
N LYS A 597 -9.12 6.15 1.93
CA LYS A 597 -9.29 6.65 0.57
C LYS A 597 -10.49 7.57 0.49
N VAL A 598 -10.34 8.75 -0.13
CA VAL A 598 -11.50 9.58 -0.49
C VAL A 598 -12.31 8.88 -1.58
N THR A 599 -13.61 8.71 -1.35
CA THR A 599 -14.52 8.01 -2.27
C THR A 599 -15.59 8.93 -2.85
N GLY A 600 -16.29 8.45 -3.88
CA GLY A 600 -17.33 9.19 -4.60
C GLY A 600 -16.85 9.74 -5.94
N GLN A 601 -17.65 10.62 -6.53
CA GLN A 601 -17.37 11.31 -7.79
C GLN A 601 -17.43 12.81 -7.56
N TYR A 602 -18.47 13.50 -8.06
CA TYR A 602 -18.67 14.93 -7.82
C TYR A 602 -18.71 15.32 -6.34
N SER A 603 -19.16 14.40 -5.48
CA SER A 603 -19.22 14.59 -4.03
C SER A 603 -17.87 14.75 -3.34
N ARG A 604 -16.76 14.42 -4.02
CA ARG A 604 -15.39 14.61 -3.51
C ARG A 604 -15.02 16.08 -3.33
N ALA A 605 -15.67 16.97 -4.09
CA ALA A 605 -15.47 18.43 -3.98
C ALA A 605 -16.17 19.05 -2.77
N LYS A 606 -17.07 18.32 -2.11
CA LYS A 606 -17.72 18.80 -0.90
C LYS A 606 -16.72 18.83 0.28
N GLU A 607 -17.01 19.69 1.25
CA GLU A 607 -16.15 19.89 2.44
C GLU A 607 -16.13 18.62 3.30
N LYS A 608 -17.29 18.07 3.69
CA LYS A 608 -17.38 16.73 4.30
C LYS A 608 -17.25 15.67 3.20
N LYS A 609 -16.10 15.03 3.11
CA LYS A 609 -15.79 14.03 2.06
C LYS A 609 -16.30 12.64 2.47
N SER A 610 -16.75 11.86 1.49
CA SER A 610 -16.91 10.41 1.69
C SER A 610 -15.53 9.75 1.68
N PHE A 611 -15.37 8.70 2.47
CA PHE A 611 -14.14 7.92 2.46
C PHE A 611 -14.39 6.43 2.68
N SER A 612 -13.38 5.61 2.41
CA SER A 612 -13.33 4.20 2.77
C SER A 612 -12.05 3.88 3.51
N VAL A 613 -12.13 2.90 4.40
CA VAL A 613 -11.01 2.33 5.15
C VAL A 613 -10.90 0.87 4.77
N THR A 614 -9.74 0.44 4.27
CA THR A 614 -9.45 -0.95 3.93
C THR A 614 -8.47 -1.52 4.94
N VAL A 615 -8.85 -2.60 5.61
CA VAL A 615 -8.02 -3.28 6.62
C VAL A 615 -7.06 -4.24 5.90
N ARG A 616 -5.77 -4.16 6.21
CA ARG A 616 -4.71 -4.94 5.54
C ARG A 616 -3.81 -5.60 6.57
N GLU A 617 -3.40 -6.82 6.24
CA GLU A 617 -2.54 -7.65 7.09
C GLU A 617 -1.20 -6.99 7.40
N GLU A 618 -0.71 -6.14 6.50
CA GLU A 618 0.48 -5.31 6.70
C GLU A 618 0.42 -4.40 7.92
N TYR A 619 -0.78 -4.15 8.46
CA TYR A 619 -1.00 -3.38 9.69
C TYR A 619 -1.36 -4.26 10.89
N GLY A 620 -1.13 -5.58 10.81
CA GLY A 620 -1.38 -6.57 11.85
C GLY A 620 -2.75 -7.27 11.75
N ALA A 621 -3.80 -6.63 11.22
CA ALA A 621 -5.14 -7.22 11.13
C ALA A 621 -5.56 -7.50 9.68
N LYS A 622 -6.02 -8.72 9.38
CA LYS A 622 -6.59 -9.07 8.06
C LYS A 622 -7.98 -8.49 7.81
N ARG A 623 -8.76 -8.34 8.89
CA ARG A 623 -10.18 -7.95 8.91
C ARG A 623 -10.48 -7.18 10.20
N LEU A 624 -11.40 -6.24 10.11
CA LEU A 624 -12.07 -5.72 11.30
C LEU A 624 -13.02 -6.79 11.84
N LYS A 625 -12.90 -7.11 13.13
CA LYS A 625 -13.80 -8.01 13.86
C LYS A 625 -14.72 -7.18 14.76
N TYR A 626 -15.79 -6.64 14.20
CA TYR A 626 -16.75 -5.79 14.90
C TYR A 626 -18.11 -5.77 14.16
N PRO A 627 -19.26 -5.89 14.85
CA PRO A 627 -20.58 -5.78 14.23
C PRO A 627 -20.95 -4.33 13.90
N LEU A 628 -20.41 -3.80 12.78
CA LEU A 628 -20.65 -2.42 12.32
C LEU A 628 -22.12 -2.07 12.10
N PHE A 629 -22.98 -3.08 11.91
CA PHE A 629 -24.38 -2.90 11.56
C PHE A 629 -25.27 -3.52 12.64
N PRO A 630 -25.80 -2.71 13.59
CA PRO A 630 -26.68 -3.23 14.64
C PRO A 630 -27.93 -3.94 14.10
N SER A 631 -28.41 -3.56 12.91
CA SER A 631 -29.54 -4.19 12.23
C SER A 631 -29.21 -5.53 11.56
N ASN A 632 -27.93 -5.88 11.46
CA ASN A 632 -27.40 -7.15 10.93
C ASN A 632 -26.25 -7.63 11.84
N PRO A 633 -26.53 -7.95 13.12
CA PRO A 633 -25.51 -8.27 14.12
C PRO A 633 -24.75 -9.57 13.82
N GLU A 634 -25.24 -10.39 12.89
CA GLU A 634 -24.57 -11.59 12.41
C GLU A 634 -23.32 -11.28 11.56
N LEU A 635 -23.20 -10.05 11.04
CA LEU A 635 -22.07 -9.61 10.23
C LEU A 635 -20.98 -9.04 11.14
N LYS A 636 -19.96 -9.84 11.47
CA LYS A 636 -18.93 -9.49 12.46
C LYS A 636 -17.56 -9.24 11.84
N LYS A 637 -17.31 -9.69 10.60
CA LYS A 637 -15.99 -9.60 9.95
C LYS A 637 -16.07 -8.76 8.67
N PHE A 638 -15.19 -7.76 8.56
CA PHE A 638 -15.15 -6.82 7.41
C PHE A 638 -13.72 -6.58 6.89
N LYS A 639 -13.53 -6.64 5.56
CA LYS A 639 -12.27 -6.24 4.91
C LYS A 639 -12.15 -4.73 4.70
N ALA A 640 -13.28 -4.05 4.50
CA ALA A 640 -13.33 -2.62 4.31
C ALA A 640 -14.70 -2.07 4.69
N PHE A 641 -14.74 -0.81 5.08
CA PHE A 641 -15.97 -0.05 5.30
C PHE A 641 -15.83 1.37 4.72
N SER A 642 -16.94 2.04 4.47
CA SER A 642 -16.99 3.37 3.86
C SER A 642 -17.95 4.27 4.57
N VAL A 643 -17.50 5.47 4.93
CA VAL A 643 -18.30 6.52 5.55
C VAL A 643 -18.70 7.51 4.46
N ARG A 644 -20.00 7.69 4.22
CA ARG A 644 -20.53 8.48 3.11
C ARG A 644 -21.11 9.81 3.57
N ASN A 645 -20.85 10.84 2.77
CA ASN A 645 -21.42 12.18 2.88
C ASN A 645 -22.75 12.37 2.14
N PHE A 646 -23.36 11.28 1.67
CA PHE A 646 -24.62 11.24 0.91
C PHE A 646 -24.62 11.91 -0.47
N GLY A 647 -23.43 12.15 -1.03
CA GLY A 647 -23.31 12.42 -2.46
C GLY A 647 -24.00 13.71 -2.90
N ASN A 648 -24.99 13.59 -3.79
CA ASN A 648 -25.79 14.71 -4.28
C ASN A 648 -26.74 15.29 -3.22
N ASN A 649 -27.08 14.51 -2.19
CA ASN A 649 -27.89 14.93 -1.05
C ASN A 649 -27.05 15.53 0.10
N PHE A 650 -25.78 15.84 -0.15
CA PHE A 650 -24.94 16.54 0.80
C PHE A 650 -25.63 17.83 1.30
N GLY A 651 -25.70 17.99 2.63
CA GLY A 651 -26.35 19.15 3.25
C GLY A 651 -27.88 19.10 3.30
N SER A 652 -28.49 17.97 2.90
CA SER A 652 -29.94 17.76 2.92
C SER A 652 -30.35 16.76 4.04
N ASP A 653 -31.26 15.84 3.75
CA ASP A 653 -31.99 15.01 4.71
C ASP A 653 -31.22 13.80 5.28
N TYR A 654 -30.01 13.48 4.79
CA TYR A 654 -29.10 12.42 5.30
C TYR A 654 -29.75 11.04 5.59
N LEU A 655 -30.94 10.77 5.04
CA LEU A 655 -31.75 9.59 5.35
C LEU A 655 -32.19 8.81 4.10
N ARG A 656 -32.13 9.42 2.90
CA ARG A 656 -32.67 8.78 1.67
C ARG A 656 -31.97 7.49 1.29
N ASP A 657 -30.64 7.42 1.39
CA ASP A 657 -29.90 6.19 1.08
C ASP A 657 -30.34 5.04 1.99
N ARG A 658 -30.67 5.32 3.26
CA ARG A 658 -31.17 4.33 4.22
C ARG A 658 -32.60 3.89 3.89
N ILE A 659 -33.50 4.85 3.65
CA ILE A 659 -34.90 4.56 3.27
C ILE A 659 -34.95 3.73 1.99
N GLY A 660 -34.11 4.04 1.01
CA GLY A 660 -34.02 3.30 -0.25
C GLY A 660 -33.56 1.86 -0.10
N GLU A 661 -32.76 1.54 0.92
CA GLU A 661 -32.32 0.16 1.21
C GLU A 661 -33.35 -0.62 2.05
N ASP A 662 -34.10 0.07 2.92
CA ASP A 662 -35.18 -0.56 3.69
C ASP A 662 -36.47 -0.75 2.86
N ALA A 663 -36.68 0.04 1.81
CA ALA A 663 -37.87 -0.06 0.96
C ALA A 663 -38.07 -1.44 0.29
N PRO A 664 -37.03 -2.12 -0.24
CA PRO A 664 -37.13 -3.51 -0.72
C PRO A 664 -37.40 -4.56 0.38
N LYS A 665 -37.21 -4.22 1.66
CA LYS A 665 -37.64 -5.09 2.78
C LYS A 665 -39.12 -4.90 3.12
N LEU A 666 -39.69 -3.76 2.73
CA LEU A 666 -41.11 -3.43 2.90
C LEU A 666 -41.97 -3.89 1.69
N VAL A 667 -41.33 -4.20 0.57
CA VAL A 667 -41.95 -4.71 -0.67
C VAL A 667 -41.13 -5.93 -1.09
N GLU A 668 -41.65 -7.16 -0.92
CA GLU A 668 -40.96 -8.45 -1.14
C GLU A 668 -40.16 -8.56 -2.46
N ILE A 669 -38.98 -7.95 -2.53
CA ILE A 669 -38.09 -8.02 -3.69
C ILE A 669 -36.77 -8.61 -3.22
N SER A 670 -36.56 -9.89 -3.53
CA SER A 670 -35.34 -10.61 -3.21
C SER A 670 -34.17 -10.15 -4.09
N ALA A 671 -33.09 -9.64 -3.50
CA ALA A 671 -31.81 -9.43 -4.18
C ALA A 671 -30.73 -10.34 -3.56
N THR A 672 -30.18 -11.25 -4.36
CA THR A 672 -29.18 -12.26 -3.94
C THR A 672 -27.72 -11.82 -4.14
N LYS A 673 -26.89 -12.15 -3.14
CA LYS A 673 -25.43 -12.44 -3.11
C LYS A 673 -24.40 -11.34 -3.44
N LYS A 674 -24.27 -10.41 -2.51
CA LYS A 674 -23.12 -10.05 -1.65
C LYS A 674 -23.70 -8.99 -0.71
N LYS A 675 -23.81 -9.25 0.60
CA LYS A 675 -24.48 -8.31 1.53
C LYS A 675 -23.65 -7.04 1.67
N LYS A 676 -23.85 -6.09 0.75
CA LYS A 676 -23.45 -4.70 0.91
C LYS A 676 -24.53 -4.07 1.78
N VAL A 677 -24.20 -3.79 3.03
CA VAL A 677 -25.13 -3.24 4.02
C VAL A 677 -24.84 -1.76 4.20
N VAL A 678 -25.88 -0.94 4.26
CA VAL A 678 -25.81 0.50 4.55
C VAL A 678 -26.51 0.80 5.88
N SER A 679 -25.86 1.51 6.79
CA SER A 679 -26.53 2.01 8.00
C SER A 679 -26.03 3.39 8.39
N ASN A 680 -26.84 4.15 9.13
CA ASN A 680 -26.32 5.32 9.85
C ASN A 680 -25.65 4.84 11.15
N LEU A 681 -24.49 5.42 11.45
CA LEU A 681 -23.86 5.39 12.76
C LEU A 681 -24.32 6.59 13.60
#